data_AF-A0A7V8SUZ3-F1
#
_entry.id   AF-A0A7V8SUZ3-F1
#
_cell.length_a   1.000
_cell.length_b   1.000
_cell.length_c   1.000
_cell.angle_alpha   90.00
_cell.angle_beta   90.00
_cell.angle_gamma   90.00
#
_symmetry.space_group_name_H-M   'P 1'
#
loop_
_entity.id
_entity.type
_entity.pdbx_description
1 polymer ?
#
loop_
_entity_poly.entity_id
_entity_poly.type
_entity_poly.pdbx_seq_one_letter_code
_entity_poly.pdbx_strand_id
1 'polypeptide(L)'
;MTNTARKSGTWGQIVQATADAATHVAVGPQIPVTPGTTYVATVPLTLMTAKAGVTATVGIDWFDASGGWIHRNEAPATPTRNAVSFSQNWPAQSDVAPPTAKTGSIWISFSGLAVGDRILIDDAEMRVAPLIPGNLFSFADQSFETGLAGWTVTGAAFDATTGSVGDVGTGYRVGLGQSTAATVVLENQNRPAVTPGVEYVSYTRTLALAPVNLTAELEWYDGDGQVIAGATNTCTRDVGASERYLLPVVGTAPANAETVKLRITFGGMPTGTTCGLDEASLKVAPNKPDNVLTYDEYSFESLVPPITVENATWVHNYLSGGYANGTYGLKLTPSATGLITWTLDRLVPVTPGKTYAVEGVMWRDTDSTGIVEWSRRVRVDWYDAAGNLVAADQPDAFYPSRVSGTGLIGGPISATRVCPAGATRAKVGVEIMHSDGAVIAYFLDGVALYESTVEYTLTAENATGCVNFTIYYAPTEYPDAQYLSVYRYDTDGSVTPVRWYGTEFVRVPYTGSPVVIEDYECPIGARVWYWAQWSRANGTTVVNVLTSLVRGPVITDPDYIWLKSPGIPALSRLVMPEAPLAWSRAARSVSYDIVGRRNPISISSRRAGRVGSLTLLTWDTSTADALDALLDSGLPCLIQAAPGLGVSGNLYVRVGDASVEPVSTYARDEARRWVLEIGEIDRPRGGIQGSAGRTWDDVEDLETWSDVNDGYADWAGVLTNVPREG
;
A
#
# COMPACT_ATOMS: atom_id res chain seq x y z
N MET A 1 42.42 19.84 39.95
CA MET A 1 43.31 19.41 38.85
C MET A 1 42.52 19.53 37.55
N THR A 2 42.78 20.56 36.76
CA THR A 2 42.22 20.77 35.41
C THR A 2 42.95 19.84 34.45
N ASN A 3 42.42 18.64 34.27
CA ASN A 3 42.96 17.65 33.35
C ASN A 3 42.27 17.82 31.99
N THR A 4 43.05 18.06 30.95
CA THR A 4 42.62 18.44 29.59
C THR A 4 42.12 17.29 28.73
N ALA A 5 42.29 16.03 29.14
CA ALA A 5 41.63 14.89 28.49
C ALA A 5 40.30 14.61 29.20
N ARG A 6 39.20 14.88 28.52
CA ARG A 6 37.82 14.45 28.86
C ARG A 6 37.13 14.13 27.55
N LYS A 7 36.29 13.11 27.52
CA LYS A 7 35.52 12.77 26.33
C LYS A 7 34.25 13.61 26.27
N SER A 8 33.55 13.74 27.40
CA SER A 8 32.36 14.58 27.53
C SER A 8 32.34 15.34 28.86
N GLY A 9 31.54 16.40 28.92
CA GLY A 9 31.23 17.10 30.18
C GLY A 9 32.41 17.70 30.95
N THR A 10 32.23 17.83 32.26
CA THR A 10 33.16 18.53 33.19
C THR A 10 33.96 17.56 34.08
N TRP A 11 33.64 16.27 34.11
CA TRP A 11 34.22 15.31 35.04
C TRP A 11 34.42 13.95 34.34
N GLY A 12 35.52 13.27 34.65
CA GLY A 12 35.78 11.89 34.24
C GLY A 12 36.37 11.10 35.41
N GLN A 13 36.29 9.77 35.37
CA GLN A 13 36.71 8.89 36.47
C GLN A 13 38.19 8.52 36.33
N ILE A 14 39.01 8.83 37.34
CA ILE A 14 40.42 8.42 37.38
C ILE A 14 40.58 7.18 38.26
N VAL A 15 41.22 6.16 37.70
CA VAL A 15 41.67 4.96 38.40
C VAL A 15 43.17 5.05 38.56
N GLN A 16 43.67 4.97 39.79
CA GLN A 16 45.11 4.95 40.07
C GLN A 16 45.52 3.56 40.56
N ALA A 17 46.53 2.96 39.93
CA ALA A 17 47.07 1.67 40.36
C ALA A 17 47.78 1.81 41.72
N THR A 18 47.45 0.92 42.66
CA THR A 18 48.01 0.90 44.02
C THR A 18 49.02 -0.22 44.25
N ALA A 19 49.19 -1.11 43.27
CA ALA A 19 50.14 -2.23 43.29
C ALA A 19 50.60 -2.54 41.85
N ASP A 20 51.77 -3.15 41.69
CA ASP A 20 52.31 -3.65 40.41
C ASP A 20 51.63 -4.99 40.02
N ALA A 21 50.29 -4.97 39.91
CA ALA A 21 49.47 -6.14 39.61
C ALA A 21 48.24 -5.75 38.78
N ALA A 22 47.47 -6.76 38.36
CA ALA A 22 46.21 -6.53 37.67
C ALA A 22 45.29 -5.63 38.52
N THR A 23 44.86 -4.51 37.95
CA THR A 23 43.94 -3.57 38.61
C THR A 23 42.55 -3.80 38.05
N HIS A 24 41.58 -4.12 38.92
CA HIS A 24 40.19 -4.37 38.54
C HIS A 24 39.30 -3.21 38.99
N VAL A 25 38.37 -2.81 38.14
CA VAL A 25 37.42 -1.74 38.41
C VAL A 25 36.04 -2.16 37.90
N ALA A 26 35.08 -2.26 38.80
CA ALA A 26 33.67 -2.25 38.42
C ALA A 26 33.28 -0.79 38.15
N VAL A 27 32.65 -0.54 37.00
CA VAL A 27 32.25 0.82 36.60
C VAL A 27 30.75 0.95 36.70
N GLY A 28 30.32 1.79 37.65
CA GLY A 28 28.92 2.12 37.87
C GLY A 28 28.14 1.11 38.73
N PRO A 29 26.87 1.42 39.03
CA PRO A 29 25.98 0.50 39.73
C PRO A 29 25.56 -0.66 38.83
N GLN A 30 25.08 -1.75 39.46
CA GLN A 30 24.33 -2.77 38.75
C GLN A 30 23.03 -2.18 38.19
N ILE A 31 22.78 -2.38 36.90
CA ILE A 31 21.57 -1.90 36.21
C ILE A 31 20.60 -3.06 35.98
N PRO A 32 19.27 -2.82 35.99
CA PRO A 32 18.28 -3.85 35.65
C PRO A 32 18.47 -4.37 34.21
N VAL A 33 18.31 -5.67 34.03
CA VAL A 33 18.45 -6.33 32.71
C VAL A 33 17.32 -7.31 32.45
N THR A 34 17.05 -7.55 31.16
CA THR A 34 16.06 -8.53 30.71
C THR A 34 16.77 -9.80 30.25
N PRO A 35 16.51 -10.97 30.85
CA PRO A 35 17.02 -12.24 30.36
C PRO A 35 16.80 -12.44 28.85
N GLY A 36 17.81 -12.99 28.17
CA GLY A 36 17.80 -13.23 26.72
C GLY A 36 18.04 -11.98 25.86
N THR A 37 18.18 -10.81 26.45
CA THR A 37 18.52 -9.58 25.72
C THR A 37 20.04 -9.41 25.62
N THR A 38 20.53 -9.03 24.45
CA THR A 38 21.96 -8.71 24.23
C THR A 38 22.26 -7.30 24.71
N TYR A 39 23.31 -7.17 25.51
CA TYR A 39 23.84 -5.88 25.97
C TYR A 39 25.24 -5.65 25.43
N VAL A 40 25.60 -4.38 25.26
CA VAL A 40 26.93 -3.93 24.88
C VAL A 40 27.52 -3.07 25.97
N ALA A 41 28.83 -3.18 26.19
CA ALA A 41 29.61 -2.32 27.05
C ALA A 41 30.55 -1.46 26.20
N THR A 42 30.40 -0.14 26.30
CA THR A 42 31.28 0.84 25.68
C THR A 42 32.12 1.47 26.77
N VAL A 43 33.45 1.41 26.64
CA VAL A 43 34.37 1.91 27.67
C VAL A 43 35.53 2.68 27.03
N PRO A 44 35.38 3.99 26.86
CA PRO A 44 36.47 4.86 26.43
C PRO A 44 37.58 4.93 27.49
N LEU A 45 38.81 4.63 27.09
CA LEU A 45 39.96 4.51 27.99
C LEU A 45 41.14 5.37 27.52
N THR A 46 41.81 6.05 28.45
CA THR A 46 43.09 6.70 28.15
C THR A 46 44.06 6.67 29.31
N LEU A 47 45.35 6.53 29.00
CA LEU A 47 46.42 6.64 29.97
C LEU A 47 46.77 8.12 30.20
N MET A 48 46.76 8.53 31.47
CA MET A 48 47.19 9.90 31.83
C MET A 48 48.71 10.11 31.64
N THR A 49 49.48 9.05 31.49
CA THR A 49 50.90 9.10 31.16
C THR A 49 51.21 8.02 30.14
N ALA A 50 51.81 8.42 29.01
CA ALA A 50 52.11 7.51 27.92
C ALA A 50 53.01 6.36 28.39
N LYS A 51 52.52 5.13 28.28
CA LYS A 51 53.23 3.92 28.70
C LYS A 51 52.98 2.78 27.72
N ALA A 52 54.05 2.08 27.34
CA ALA A 52 53.97 0.88 26.52
C ALA A 52 53.67 -0.36 27.38
N GLY A 53 53.09 -1.39 26.77
CA GLY A 53 52.83 -2.68 27.44
C GLY A 53 51.62 -2.70 28.37
N VAL A 54 50.85 -1.60 28.47
CA VAL A 54 49.56 -1.60 29.17
C VAL A 54 48.49 -2.19 28.27
N THR A 55 47.72 -3.14 28.80
CA THR A 55 46.54 -3.73 28.17
C THR A 55 45.34 -3.58 29.08
N ALA A 56 44.14 -3.54 28.49
CA ALA A 56 42.88 -3.56 29.22
C ALA A 56 42.03 -4.75 28.78
N THR A 57 41.10 -5.16 29.64
CA THR A 57 40.04 -6.13 29.33
C THR A 57 38.74 -5.53 29.84
N VAL A 58 37.69 -5.54 29.02
CA VAL A 58 36.35 -5.08 29.39
C VAL A 58 35.42 -6.28 29.41
N GLY A 59 34.55 -6.36 30.40
CA GLY A 59 33.55 -7.42 30.53
C GLY A 59 32.21 -6.92 31.01
N ILE A 60 31.20 -7.78 30.89
CA ILE A 60 29.88 -7.61 31.47
C ILE A 60 29.71 -8.68 32.54
N ASP A 61 29.50 -8.24 33.78
CA ASP A 61 29.13 -9.12 34.89
C ASP A 61 27.60 -9.23 34.98
N TRP A 62 27.09 -10.44 35.18
CA TRP A 62 25.68 -10.71 35.39
C TRP A 62 25.39 -11.15 36.82
N PHE A 63 24.26 -10.72 37.36
CA PHE A 63 23.83 -11.06 38.70
C PHE A 63 22.38 -11.50 38.75
N ASP A 64 22.06 -12.40 39.68
CA ASP A 64 20.71 -12.87 39.93
C ASP A 64 19.89 -11.87 40.78
N ALA A 65 18.64 -12.23 41.11
CA ALA A 65 17.74 -11.39 41.90
C ALA A 65 18.25 -11.09 43.32
N SER A 66 19.14 -11.93 43.86
CA SER A 66 19.74 -11.76 45.19
C SER A 66 21.05 -10.95 45.16
N GLY A 67 21.50 -10.55 43.97
CA GLY A 67 22.82 -9.93 43.75
C GLY A 67 23.96 -10.95 43.69
N GLY A 68 23.66 -12.24 43.61
CA GLY A 68 24.64 -13.30 43.41
C GLY A 68 25.23 -13.23 42.00
N TRP A 69 26.56 -13.26 41.89
CA TRP A 69 27.25 -13.27 40.59
C TRP A 69 26.97 -14.57 39.84
N ILE A 70 26.64 -14.46 38.56
CA ILE A 70 26.32 -15.59 37.66
C ILE A 70 27.54 -15.93 36.81
N HIS A 71 27.93 -15.03 35.91
CA HIS A 71 29.11 -15.18 35.07
C HIS A 71 29.61 -13.81 34.56
N ARG A 72 30.80 -13.83 33.94
CA ARG A 72 31.37 -12.73 33.18
C ARG A 72 31.69 -13.20 31.77
N ASN A 73 31.41 -12.35 30.80
CA ASN A 73 32.02 -12.44 29.47
C ASN A 73 32.93 -11.23 29.27
N GLU A 74 34.16 -11.45 28.80
CA GLU A 74 35.19 -10.40 28.72
C GLU A 74 35.97 -10.44 27.41
N ALA A 75 36.37 -9.27 26.91
CA ALA A 75 37.14 -9.11 25.69
C ALA A 75 38.30 -8.11 25.88
N PRO A 76 39.41 -8.27 25.13
CA PRO A 76 40.51 -7.32 25.17
C PRO A 76 40.06 -5.92 24.74
N ALA A 77 40.56 -4.89 25.43
CA ALA A 77 40.39 -3.49 25.09
C ALA A 77 41.75 -2.79 25.05
N THR A 78 41.90 -1.78 24.19
CA THR A 78 43.16 -1.05 24.06
C THR A 78 43.01 0.35 24.64
N PRO A 79 43.73 0.72 25.72
CA PRO A 79 43.76 2.09 26.19
C PRO A 79 44.62 2.95 25.25
N THR A 80 44.20 4.19 24.98
CA THR A 80 45.07 5.11 24.23
C THR A 80 46.30 5.49 25.05
N ARG A 81 47.47 5.43 24.41
CA ARG A 81 48.77 5.68 25.04
C ARG A 81 49.15 7.15 25.13
N ASN A 82 48.23 8.09 24.92
CA ASN A 82 48.51 9.52 25.02
C ASN A 82 47.49 10.20 25.93
N ALA A 83 47.93 11.18 26.72
CA ALA A 83 47.09 11.85 27.73
C ALA A 83 46.14 12.90 27.13
N VAL A 84 45.86 12.85 25.83
CA VAL A 84 45.13 13.88 25.08
C VAL A 84 43.97 13.35 24.24
N SER A 85 43.92 12.04 23.97
CA SER A 85 42.79 11.40 23.28
C SER A 85 42.37 10.10 23.97
N PHE A 86 41.08 9.78 23.86
CA PHE A 86 40.52 8.51 24.29
C PHE A 86 40.58 7.49 23.16
N SER A 87 40.82 6.22 23.49
CA SER A 87 40.43 5.16 22.55
C SER A 87 38.93 5.08 22.61
N GLN A 88 38.30 5.06 21.44
CA GLN A 88 36.84 5.05 21.42
C GLN A 88 36.33 3.71 21.98
N ASN A 89 36.97 2.56 21.72
CA ASN A 89 36.58 1.24 22.26
C ASN A 89 35.05 1.03 22.14
N TRP A 90 34.54 1.25 20.93
CA TRP A 90 33.13 1.20 20.58
C TRP A 90 32.74 -0.17 20.06
N PRO A 91 31.62 -0.68 20.60
CA PRO A 91 31.60 -1.33 21.90
C PRO A 91 32.76 -2.32 22.13
N ALA A 92 33.33 -2.28 23.31
CA ALA A 92 34.46 -3.14 23.70
C ALA A 92 34.04 -4.59 23.96
N GLN A 93 32.77 -4.81 24.32
CA GLN A 93 32.24 -6.15 24.58
C GLN A 93 30.72 -6.21 24.37
N SER A 94 30.21 -7.38 23.98
CA SER A 94 28.78 -7.70 23.99
C SER A 94 28.52 -9.05 24.64
N ASP A 95 27.37 -9.19 25.30
CA ASP A 95 26.96 -10.47 25.89
C ASP A 95 25.44 -10.56 26.04
N VAL A 96 24.90 -11.79 26.04
CA VAL A 96 23.46 -12.06 26.23
C VAL A 96 23.18 -12.28 27.71
N ALA A 97 22.22 -11.53 28.27
CA ALA A 97 21.82 -11.70 29.66
C ALA A 97 21.32 -13.14 29.91
N PRO A 98 21.91 -13.90 30.84
CA PRO A 98 21.46 -15.26 31.16
C PRO A 98 19.99 -15.34 31.60
N PRO A 99 19.34 -16.52 31.49
CA PRO A 99 17.95 -16.72 31.91
C PRO A 99 17.62 -16.25 33.33
N THR A 100 18.58 -16.32 34.25
CA THR A 100 18.42 -15.94 35.67
C THR A 100 18.89 -14.52 36.00
N ALA A 101 19.49 -13.81 35.05
CA ALA A 101 20.04 -12.48 35.30
C ALA A 101 18.94 -11.45 35.56
N LYS A 102 19.13 -10.62 36.59
CA LYS A 102 18.24 -9.49 36.94
C LYS A 102 18.96 -8.17 36.87
N THR A 103 20.26 -8.17 37.11
CA THR A 103 21.09 -6.99 36.91
C THR A 103 22.40 -7.32 36.21
N GLY A 104 23.04 -6.30 35.64
CA GLY A 104 24.38 -6.40 35.04
C GLY A 104 25.23 -5.16 35.34
N SER A 105 26.55 -5.28 35.22
CA SER A 105 27.47 -4.16 35.37
C SER A 105 28.70 -4.28 34.46
N ILE A 106 29.32 -3.14 34.15
CA ILE A 106 30.59 -3.11 33.41
C ILE A 106 31.73 -3.46 34.36
N TRP A 107 32.59 -4.38 33.92
CA TRP A 107 33.84 -4.71 34.58
C TRP A 107 35.02 -4.37 33.68
N ILE A 108 36.11 -3.87 34.27
CA ILE A 108 37.34 -3.55 33.55
C ILE A 108 38.53 -4.07 34.34
N SER A 109 39.49 -4.67 33.64
CA SER A 109 40.80 -5.05 34.17
C SER A 109 41.91 -4.38 33.38
N PHE A 110 43.00 -4.07 34.06
CA PHE A 110 44.21 -3.53 33.46
C PHE A 110 45.42 -4.33 33.88
N SER A 111 46.34 -4.57 32.95
CA SER A 111 47.66 -5.16 33.24
C SER A 111 48.79 -4.30 32.68
N GLY A 112 49.99 -4.41 33.28
CA GLY A 112 51.15 -3.59 32.90
C GLY A 112 51.22 -2.21 33.56
N LEU A 113 50.32 -1.92 34.52
CA LEU A 113 50.37 -0.72 35.34
C LEU A 113 51.40 -0.88 36.47
N ALA A 114 52.10 0.21 36.77
CA ALA A 114 52.95 0.35 37.95
C ALA A 114 52.21 1.16 39.01
N VAL A 115 52.62 1.03 40.28
CA VAL A 115 52.10 1.87 41.38
C VAL A 115 52.14 3.35 40.99
N GLY A 116 51.00 4.02 41.07
CA GLY A 116 50.86 5.44 40.75
C GLY A 116 50.43 5.74 39.31
N ASP A 117 50.48 4.77 38.40
CA ASP A 117 49.93 4.94 37.05
C ASP A 117 48.42 5.25 37.13
N ARG A 118 47.96 6.13 36.23
CA ARG A 118 46.58 6.62 36.20
C ARG A 118 45.93 6.36 34.85
N ILE A 119 44.72 5.80 34.91
CA ILE A 119 43.83 5.63 33.78
C ILE A 119 42.63 6.52 33.97
N LEU A 120 42.21 7.16 32.89
CA LEU A 120 40.97 7.90 32.83
C LEU A 120 39.93 7.08 32.05
N ILE A 121 38.77 6.95 32.66
CA ILE A 121 37.57 6.31 32.13
C ILE A 121 36.50 7.39 32.02
N ASP A 122 35.85 7.48 30.87
CA ASP A 122 34.83 8.51 30.62
C ASP A 122 33.77 7.99 29.65
N ASP A 123 32.52 8.41 29.77
CA ASP A 123 31.37 7.88 29.02
C ASP A 123 31.29 6.34 28.97
N ALA A 124 31.61 5.67 30.09
CA ALA A 124 31.39 4.23 30.18
C ALA A 124 29.89 3.93 30.26
N GLU A 125 29.36 3.15 29.32
CA GLU A 125 27.94 2.84 29.22
C GLU A 125 27.70 1.35 28.97
N MET A 126 26.65 0.84 29.60
CA MET A 126 26.07 -0.47 29.29
C MET A 126 24.65 -0.20 28.79
N ARG A 127 24.33 -0.71 27.61
CA ARG A 127 23.03 -0.51 26.98
C ARG A 127 22.61 -1.76 26.22
N VAL A 128 21.32 -1.82 25.87
CA VAL A 128 20.82 -2.85 24.94
C VAL A 128 21.56 -2.69 23.61
N ALA A 129 22.00 -3.82 23.05
CA ALA A 129 22.68 -3.84 21.76
C ALA A 129 21.74 -3.30 20.67
N PRO A 130 22.22 -2.43 19.75
CA PRO A 130 21.41 -1.94 18.63
C PRO A 130 21.28 -3.02 17.54
N LEU A 131 20.66 -4.14 17.88
CA LEU A 131 20.34 -5.22 16.95
C LEU A 131 19.27 -4.77 15.95
N ILE A 132 19.44 -5.14 14.69
CA ILE A 132 18.42 -4.98 13.67
C ILE A 132 17.24 -5.88 14.09
N PRO A 133 16.00 -5.36 14.19
CA PRO A 133 14.85 -6.15 14.59
C PRO A 133 14.67 -7.40 13.72
N GLY A 134 14.50 -8.56 14.36
CA GLY A 134 14.33 -9.85 13.70
C GLY A 134 15.62 -10.45 13.11
N ASN A 135 16.78 -9.81 13.30
CA ASN A 135 18.05 -10.35 12.83
C ASN A 135 18.39 -11.65 13.58
N LEU A 136 18.76 -12.67 12.83
CA LEU A 136 19.17 -13.98 13.31
C LEU A 136 20.66 -14.03 13.64
N PHE A 137 21.43 -13.06 13.17
CA PHE A 137 22.84 -12.91 13.54
C PHE A 137 23.00 -12.28 14.92
N SER A 138 24.08 -12.68 15.61
CA SER A 138 24.46 -12.04 16.86
C SER A 138 24.91 -10.60 16.63
N PHE A 139 25.00 -9.79 17.70
CA PHE A 139 25.48 -8.42 17.57
C PHE A 139 26.92 -8.35 17.03
N ALA A 140 27.77 -9.31 17.41
CA ALA A 140 29.14 -9.43 16.91
C ALA A 140 29.18 -9.67 15.40
N ASP A 141 28.28 -10.52 14.90
CA ASP A 141 28.19 -10.87 13.47
C ASP A 141 27.54 -9.77 12.63
N GLN A 142 26.62 -9.01 13.23
CA GLN A 142 25.93 -7.90 12.57
C GLN A 142 26.83 -6.68 12.42
N SER A 143 27.50 -6.28 13.50
CA SER A 143 28.14 -4.95 13.60
C SER A 143 29.67 -4.98 13.52
N PHE A 144 30.30 -6.14 13.73
CA PHE A 144 31.76 -6.28 13.82
C PHE A 144 32.45 -5.49 14.95
N GLU A 145 31.68 -4.79 15.78
CA GLU A 145 32.21 -3.92 16.81
C GLU A 145 32.94 -4.69 17.92
N THR A 146 32.49 -5.90 18.22
CA THR A 146 33.08 -6.74 19.29
C THR A 146 33.98 -7.85 18.75
N GLY A 147 34.42 -7.73 17.49
CA GLY A 147 35.36 -8.64 16.84
C GLY A 147 34.83 -9.27 15.55
N LEU A 148 35.66 -10.15 14.98
CA LEU A 148 35.45 -10.75 13.66
C LEU A 148 35.10 -12.25 13.70
N ALA A 149 34.88 -12.80 14.90
CA ALA A 149 34.94 -14.26 15.14
C ALA A 149 33.92 -15.11 14.37
N GLY A 150 32.75 -14.56 14.03
CA GLY A 150 31.75 -15.29 13.23
C GLY A 150 31.93 -15.18 11.73
N TRP A 151 32.98 -14.52 11.25
CA TRP A 151 33.24 -14.34 9.82
C TRP A 151 34.63 -14.85 9.45
N THR A 152 34.75 -15.42 8.26
CA THR A 152 36.04 -15.80 7.67
C THR A 152 36.22 -15.10 6.34
N VAL A 153 37.46 -14.72 6.03
CA VAL A 153 37.82 -14.17 4.73
C VAL A 153 38.64 -15.18 3.93
N THR A 154 38.47 -15.18 2.62
CA THR A 154 39.44 -15.75 1.67
C THR A 154 39.87 -14.66 0.69
N GLY A 155 41.16 -14.67 0.35
CA GLY A 155 41.73 -13.79 -0.65
C GLY A 155 42.27 -12.47 -0.11
N ALA A 156 41.85 -11.97 1.06
CA ALA A 156 42.26 -10.67 1.63
C ALA A 156 42.87 -10.78 3.03
N ALA A 157 43.53 -9.71 3.49
CA ALA A 157 43.70 -9.45 4.91
C ALA A 157 42.37 -8.97 5.50
N PHE A 158 42.01 -9.49 6.69
CA PHE A 158 40.76 -9.22 7.38
C PHE A 158 41.06 -8.58 8.74
N ASP A 159 40.65 -7.32 8.88
CA ASP A 159 40.92 -6.52 10.05
C ASP A 159 39.68 -5.70 10.45
N ALA A 160 39.54 -5.43 11.74
CA ALA A 160 38.53 -4.53 12.25
C ALA A 160 39.10 -3.10 12.18
N THR A 161 38.57 -2.28 11.27
CA THR A 161 39.06 -0.92 11.05
C THR A 161 38.10 0.10 11.62
N THR A 162 38.64 1.19 12.18
CA THR A 162 37.81 2.30 12.66
C THR A 162 37.16 3.03 11.48
N GLY A 163 35.86 3.33 11.60
CA GLY A 163 35.07 4.11 10.64
C GLY A 163 33.78 3.40 10.25
N SER A 164 32.67 4.14 10.15
CA SER A 164 31.38 3.56 9.76
C SER A 164 31.23 3.42 8.25
N VAL A 165 30.57 2.34 7.81
CA VAL A 165 30.01 2.21 6.45
C VAL A 165 28.56 2.73 6.40
N GLY A 166 27.87 2.73 7.54
CA GLY A 166 26.47 3.13 7.68
C GLY A 166 26.25 4.53 8.24
N ASP A 167 24.99 4.81 8.54
CA ASP A 167 24.53 6.04 9.22
C ASP A 167 24.32 5.80 10.72
N VAL A 168 24.27 4.54 11.15
CA VAL A 168 23.90 4.14 12.52
C VAL A 168 25.13 4.08 13.42
N GLY A 169 25.89 5.17 13.54
CA GLY A 169 26.80 5.45 14.67
C GLY A 169 27.78 4.36 15.14
N THR A 170 28.05 3.34 14.32
CA THR A 170 29.00 2.24 14.57
C THR A 170 30.42 2.77 14.39
N GLY A 171 31.30 2.45 15.34
CA GLY A 171 32.67 2.96 15.38
C GLY A 171 33.63 2.16 14.51
N TYR A 172 33.27 0.92 14.19
CA TYR A 172 34.08 -0.04 13.47
C TYR A 172 33.35 -0.58 12.24
N ARG A 173 34.16 -1.02 11.28
CA ARG A 173 33.74 -1.80 10.13
C ARG A 173 34.77 -2.87 9.85
N VAL A 174 34.41 -3.88 9.08
CA VAL A 174 35.41 -4.73 8.46
C VAL A 174 36.22 -3.90 7.45
N GLY A 175 37.54 -3.98 7.52
CA GLY A 175 38.45 -3.56 6.45
C GLY A 175 39.04 -4.79 5.75
N LEU A 176 38.93 -4.82 4.43
CA LEU A 176 39.46 -5.89 3.58
C LEU A 176 40.61 -5.37 2.74
N GLY A 177 41.85 -5.66 3.13
CA GLY A 177 43.04 -5.19 2.43
C GLY A 177 43.59 -6.21 1.44
N GLN A 178 43.79 -5.79 0.19
CA GLN A 178 44.43 -6.61 -0.84
C GLN A 178 45.87 -6.20 -1.13
N SER A 179 46.80 -7.15 -1.06
CA SER A 179 48.18 -6.97 -1.54
C SER A 179 48.36 -7.34 -3.01
N THR A 180 47.39 -8.07 -3.60
CA THR A 180 47.34 -8.43 -5.02
C THR A 180 45.89 -8.44 -5.50
N ALA A 181 45.63 -8.10 -6.77
CA ALA A 181 44.28 -8.15 -7.31
C ALA A 181 43.67 -9.55 -7.20
N ALA A 182 42.49 -9.66 -6.60
CA ALA A 182 41.86 -10.95 -6.30
C ALA A 182 40.35 -10.79 -6.10
N THR A 183 39.65 -11.92 -6.12
CA THR A 183 38.29 -12.03 -5.59
C THR A 183 38.36 -12.23 -4.08
N VAL A 184 37.61 -11.43 -3.32
CA VAL A 184 37.50 -11.56 -1.85
C VAL A 184 36.18 -12.20 -1.51
N VAL A 185 36.22 -13.23 -0.68
CA VAL A 185 35.01 -13.91 -0.21
C VAL A 185 34.97 -13.81 1.31
N LEU A 186 33.86 -13.29 1.84
CA LEU A 186 33.53 -13.30 3.26
C LEU A 186 32.40 -14.29 3.48
N GLU A 187 32.55 -15.13 4.49
CA GLU A 187 31.53 -16.09 4.86
C GLU A 187 31.22 -15.95 6.35
N ASN A 188 29.94 -15.86 6.69
CA ASN A 188 29.53 -16.02 8.06
C ASN A 188 29.56 -17.52 8.43
N GLN A 189 30.29 -17.88 9.47
CA GLN A 189 30.40 -19.25 9.93
C GLN A 189 29.28 -19.65 10.88
N ASN A 190 28.58 -18.68 11.47
CA ASN A 190 27.35 -18.93 12.21
C ASN A 190 26.24 -19.16 11.19
N ARG A 191 25.59 -20.33 11.26
CA ARG A 191 24.49 -20.71 10.38
C ARG A 191 23.18 -20.73 11.18
N PRO A 192 22.41 -19.63 11.20
CA PRO A 192 21.17 -19.60 11.96
C PRO A 192 20.18 -20.65 11.45
N ALA A 193 19.34 -21.14 12.36
CA ALA A 193 18.28 -22.07 12.01
C ALA A 193 17.23 -21.41 11.12
N VAL A 194 16.71 -22.18 10.16
CA VAL A 194 15.67 -21.74 9.22
C VAL A 194 14.53 -22.74 9.14
N THR A 195 13.38 -22.29 8.64
CA THR A 195 12.20 -23.13 8.44
C THR A 195 11.97 -23.34 6.94
N PRO A 196 11.87 -24.59 6.45
CA PRO A 196 11.55 -24.85 5.04
C PRO A 196 10.29 -24.12 4.58
N GLY A 197 10.34 -23.55 3.36
CA GLY A 197 9.25 -22.78 2.77
C GLY A 197 9.13 -21.33 3.26
N VAL A 198 9.85 -20.94 4.32
CA VAL A 198 9.90 -19.55 4.77
C VAL A 198 10.91 -18.78 3.93
N GLU A 199 10.54 -17.55 3.59
CA GLU A 199 11.41 -16.62 2.86
C GLU A 199 12.25 -15.80 3.82
N TYR A 200 13.53 -15.64 3.49
CA TYR A 200 14.49 -14.87 4.25
C TYR A 200 15.13 -13.80 3.37
N VAL A 201 15.48 -12.69 4.00
CA VAL A 201 16.24 -11.60 3.39
C VAL A 201 17.48 -11.31 4.22
N SER A 202 18.58 -11.08 3.53
CA SER A 202 19.77 -10.48 4.11
C SER A 202 19.98 -9.09 3.56
N TYR A 203 20.32 -8.15 4.45
CA TYR A 203 20.81 -6.83 4.09
C TYR A 203 22.18 -6.63 4.69
N THR A 204 23.13 -6.16 3.90
CA THR A 204 24.49 -5.89 4.35
C THR A 204 24.96 -4.56 3.81
N ARG A 205 25.42 -3.65 4.67
CA ARG A 205 26.03 -2.40 4.20
C ARG A 205 27.46 -2.68 3.76
N THR A 206 27.82 -2.15 2.61
CA THR A 206 29.14 -2.32 2.00
C THR A 206 29.72 -0.99 1.58
N LEU A 207 31.05 -0.89 1.60
CA LEU A 207 31.82 0.21 1.06
C LEU A 207 32.83 -0.35 0.09
N ALA A 208 32.73 0.05 -1.17
CA ALA A 208 33.73 -0.26 -2.17
C ALA A 208 34.60 0.99 -2.41
N LEU A 209 35.91 0.96 -2.12
CA LEU A 209 36.78 2.11 -2.44
C LEU A 209 37.32 2.09 -3.88
N ALA A 210 37.00 1.05 -4.63
CA ALA A 210 37.27 0.92 -6.05
C ALA A 210 36.06 0.27 -6.73
N PRO A 211 35.92 0.38 -8.06
CA PRO A 211 34.85 -0.31 -8.77
C PRO A 211 35.01 -1.83 -8.59
N VAL A 212 33.95 -2.49 -8.13
CA VAL A 212 33.92 -3.93 -7.86
C VAL A 212 32.59 -4.52 -8.29
N ASN A 213 32.61 -5.82 -8.58
CA ASN A 213 31.38 -6.60 -8.71
C ASN A 213 31.06 -7.23 -7.35
N LEU A 214 30.01 -6.76 -6.70
CA LEU A 214 29.61 -7.17 -5.36
C LEU A 214 28.50 -8.21 -5.45
N THR A 215 28.68 -9.37 -4.81
CA THR A 215 27.69 -10.46 -4.80
C THR A 215 27.36 -10.88 -3.37
N ALA A 216 26.07 -10.98 -3.04
CA ALA A 216 25.58 -11.65 -1.83
C ALA A 216 24.96 -12.99 -2.19
N GLU A 217 25.15 -14.00 -1.33
CA GLU A 217 24.59 -15.32 -1.49
C GLU A 217 23.98 -15.85 -0.19
N LEU A 218 22.81 -16.48 -0.28
CA LEU A 218 22.26 -17.35 0.75
C LEU A 218 22.47 -18.80 0.34
N GLU A 219 23.27 -19.53 1.12
CA GLU A 219 23.59 -20.94 0.91
C GLU A 219 22.86 -21.78 1.97
N TRP A 220 21.96 -22.66 1.51
CA TRP A 220 21.10 -23.46 2.39
C TRP A 220 21.74 -24.80 2.74
N TYR A 221 21.57 -25.23 3.98
CA TYR A 221 22.14 -26.47 4.51
C TYR A 221 21.08 -27.37 5.14
N ASP A 222 21.23 -28.67 4.95
CA ASP A 222 20.40 -29.69 5.61
C ASP A 222 20.86 -29.97 7.06
N GLY A 223 20.16 -30.89 7.74
CA GLY A 223 20.48 -31.30 9.11
C GLY A 223 21.80 -32.06 9.28
N ASP A 224 22.38 -32.55 8.18
CA ASP A 224 23.72 -33.16 8.16
C ASP A 224 24.81 -32.10 7.90
N GLY A 225 24.42 -30.83 7.77
CA GLY A 225 25.32 -29.70 7.53
C GLY A 225 25.90 -29.67 6.11
N GLN A 226 25.28 -30.36 5.15
CA GLN A 226 25.65 -30.35 3.74
C GLN A 226 24.92 -29.25 2.98
N VAL A 227 25.60 -28.65 1.99
CA VAL A 227 24.96 -27.66 1.11
C VAL A 227 23.90 -28.36 0.26
N ILE A 228 22.68 -27.83 0.28
CA ILE A 228 21.60 -28.33 -0.56
C ILE A 228 21.88 -27.90 -2.00
N ALA A 229 22.17 -28.88 -2.86
CA ALA A 229 22.59 -28.63 -4.24
C ALA A 229 21.53 -27.82 -5.02
N GLY A 230 21.98 -26.77 -5.70
CA GLY A 230 21.10 -25.90 -6.49
C GLY A 230 20.23 -24.95 -5.67
N ALA A 231 20.33 -24.97 -4.34
CA ALA A 231 19.67 -24.03 -3.45
C ALA A 231 20.68 -22.97 -3.00
N THR A 232 21.02 -22.07 -3.93
CA THR A 232 21.76 -20.85 -3.60
C THR A 232 21.06 -19.69 -4.25
N ASN A 233 20.71 -18.70 -3.46
CA ASN A 233 20.13 -17.46 -3.94
C ASN A 233 21.23 -16.41 -4.01
N THR A 234 21.32 -15.67 -5.11
CA THR A 234 22.40 -14.70 -5.31
C THR A 234 21.86 -13.35 -5.78
N CYS A 235 22.51 -12.28 -5.37
CA CYS A 235 22.30 -10.94 -5.89
C CYS A 235 23.65 -10.31 -6.20
N THR A 236 23.84 -9.86 -7.44
CA THR A 236 25.09 -9.29 -7.94
C THR A 236 24.88 -7.87 -8.45
N ARG A 237 25.78 -6.96 -8.08
CA ARG A 237 25.74 -5.54 -8.44
C ARG A 237 27.12 -5.01 -8.76
N ASP A 238 27.22 -4.20 -9.80
CA ASP A 238 28.41 -3.39 -10.05
C ASP A 238 28.33 -2.14 -9.18
N VAL A 239 29.34 -1.92 -8.36
CA VAL A 239 29.42 -0.81 -7.40
C VAL A 239 30.61 0.06 -7.78
N GLY A 240 30.41 1.37 -7.81
CA GLY A 240 31.43 2.36 -8.15
C GLY A 240 32.47 2.59 -7.05
N ALA A 241 33.49 3.39 -7.37
CA ALA A 241 34.52 3.75 -6.40
C ALA A 241 33.98 4.70 -5.32
N SER A 242 34.34 4.41 -4.06
CA SER A 242 33.87 5.11 -2.86
C SER A 242 32.35 5.06 -2.64
N GLU A 243 31.66 4.14 -3.29
CA GLU A 243 30.21 3.99 -3.16
C GLU A 243 29.87 3.14 -1.93
N ARG A 244 28.88 3.62 -1.17
CA ARG A 244 28.23 2.85 -0.11
C ARG A 244 26.99 2.20 -0.69
N TYR A 245 26.85 0.90 -0.48
CA TYR A 245 25.74 0.14 -1.04
C TYR A 245 25.11 -0.78 0.01
N LEU A 246 23.78 -0.81 0.08
CA LEU A 246 23.05 -1.77 0.89
C LEU A 246 22.79 -3.00 0.04
N LEU A 247 23.61 -4.03 0.19
CA LEU A 247 23.52 -5.24 -0.62
C LEU A 247 22.43 -6.18 -0.08
N PRO A 248 21.33 -6.40 -0.82
CA PRO A 248 20.25 -7.28 -0.43
C PRO A 248 20.41 -8.65 -1.11
N VAL A 249 19.96 -9.72 -0.46
CA VAL A 249 19.71 -11.02 -1.10
C VAL A 249 18.50 -11.68 -0.46
N VAL A 250 17.59 -12.17 -1.30
CA VAL A 250 16.34 -12.81 -0.88
C VAL A 250 16.35 -14.28 -1.32
N GLY A 251 15.82 -15.16 -0.49
CA GLY A 251 15.64 -16.56 -0.85
C GLY A 251 14.64 -17.29 0.03
N THR A 252 13.92 -18.24 -0.58
CA THR A 252 13.05 -19.16 0.15
C THR A 252 13.83 -20.40 0.55
N ALA A 253 13.76 -20.77 1.83
CA ALA A 253 14.41 -21.96 2.35
C ALA A 253 13.84 -23.21 1.63
N PRO A 254 14.66 -24.02 0.95
CA PRO A 254 14.19 -25.20 0.24
C PRO A 254 13.66 -26.28 1.21
N ALA A 255 12.95 -27.25 0.65
CA ALA A 255 12.43 -28.37 1.43
C ALA A 255 13.56 -29.24 1.97
N ASN A 256 13.76 -29.26 3.30
CA ASN A 256 14.85 -29.88 4.09
C ASN A 256 15.94 -28.93 4.60
N ALA A 257 15.87 -27.62 4.32
CA ALA A 257 16.79 -26.66 4.91
C ALA A 257 16.59 -26.54 6.43
N GLU A 258 17.68 -26.69 7.18
CA GLU A 258 17.72 -26.50 8.63
C GLU A 258 18.52 -25.26 9.01
N THR A 259 19.57 -24.91 8.25
CA THR A 259 20.36 -23.70 8.50
C THR A 259 20.71 -22.97 7.21
N VAL A 260 21.13 -21.71 7.31
CA VAL A 260 21.55 -20.89 6.16
C VAL A 260 22.85 -20.15 6.47
N LYS A 261 23.66 -19.95 5.45
CA LYS A 261 24.90 -19.16 5.49
C LYS A 261 24.78 -17.95 4.57
N LEU A 262 25.25 -16.79 5.05
CA LEU A 262 25.47 -15.61 4.22
C LEU A 262 26.92 -15.58 3.72
N ARG A 263 27.10 -15.47 2.40
CA ARG A 263 28.39 -15.23 1.75
C ARG A 263 28.36 -13.91 0.99
N ILE A 264 29.39 -13.08 1.16
CA ILE A 264 29.58 -11.84 0.41
C ILE A 264 30.88 -11.92 -0.38
N THR A 265 30.82 -11.61 -1.67
CA THR A 265 31.96 -11.66 -2.59
C THR A 265 32.22 -10.29 -3.21
N PHE A 266 33.44 -9.78 -3.06
CA PHE A 266 33.95 -8.63 -3.81
C PHE A 266 34.81 -9.13 -4.97
N GLY A 267 34.23 -9.17 -6.16
CA GLY A 267 34.86 -9.59 -7.40
C GLY A 267 35.73 -8.50 -8.01
N GLY A 268 36.94 -8.88 -8.43
CA GLY A 268 37.83 -8.00 -9.20
C GLY A 268 38.45 -6.84 -8.41
N MET A 269 38.64 -6.99 -7.09
CA MET A 269 39.26 -5.95 -6.27
C MET A 269 40.70 -5.65 -6.73
N PRO A 270 41.04 -4.40 -7.07
CA PRO A 270 42.40 -4.04 -7.49
C PRO A 270 43.42 -4.15 -6.35
N THR A 271 44.69 -4.38 -6.69
CA THR A 271 45.81 -4.35 -5.73
C THR A 271 45.84 -3.05 -4.93
N GLY A 272 46.03 -3.15 -3.61
CA GLY A 272 46.18 -1.99 -2.72
C GLY A 272 44.87 -1.28 -2.35
N THR A 273 43.72 -1.82 -2.77
CA THR A 273 42.41 -1.28 -2.41
C THR A 273 41.88 -1.89 -1.12
N THR A 274 40.99 -1.17 -0.45
CA THR A 274 40.23 -1.70 0.68
C THR A 274 38.73 -1.62 0.43
N CYS A 275 38.00 -2.61 0.89
CA CYS A 275 36.54 -2.58 0.95
C CYS A 275 36.10 -2.78 2.40
N GLY A 276 34.84 -2.48 2.68
CA GLY A 276 34.28 -2.69 4.01
C GLY A 276 32.87 -3.22 4.01
N LEU A 277 32.51 -3.77 5.15
CA LEU A 277 31.23 -4.39 5.42
C LEU A 277 30.81 -4.05 6.85
N ASP A 278 29.53 -3.73 7.03
CA ASP A 278 28.90 -3.43 8.31
C ASP A 278 27.40 -3.78 8.25
N GLU A 279 26.72 -3.77 9.40
CA GLU A 279 25.27 -3.98 9.56
C GLU A 279 24.73 -5.21 8.81
N ALA A 280 25.45 -6.33 8.85
CA ALA A 280 25.00 -7.58 8.23
C ALA A 280 23.77 -8.14 8.99
N SER A 281 22.69 -8.36 8.27
CA SER A 281 21.48 -8.94 8.83
C SER A 281 20.98 -10.07 7.98
N LEU A 282 20.36 -11.04 8.65
CA LEU A 282 19.59 -12.11 8.05
C LEU A 282 18.32 -12.25 8.88
N LYS A 283 17.16 -12.12 8.26
CA LYS A 283 15.87 -12.19 8.95
C LYS A 283 14.82 -12.81 8.05
N VAL A 284 13.70 -13.22 8.65
CA VAL A 284 12.50 -13.57 7.87
C VAL A 284 12.13 -12.36 7.02
N ALA A 285 11.89 -12.59 5.73
CA ALA A 285 11.52 -11.51 4.80
C ALA A 285 10.22 -10.86 5.29
N PRO A 286 10.14 -9.52 5.40
CA PRO A 286 8.95 -8.81 5.86
C PRO A 286 7.91 -8.72 4.74
N ASN A 287 7.57 -9.87 4.15
CA ASN A 287 6.53 -9.99 3.14
C ASN A 287 5.15 -9.85 3.81
N LYS A 288 4.16 -9.43 3.03
CA LYS A 288 2.78 -9.32 3.51
C LYS A 288 2.24 -10.72 3.84
N PRO A 289 1.54 -10.90 4.98
CA PRO A 289 0.90 -12.18 5.29
C PRO A 289 0.00 -12.65 4.15
N ASP A 290 0.02 -13.95 3.87
CA ASP A 290 -0.77 -14.63 2.84
C ASP A 290 -0.56 -14.14 1.39
N ASN A 291 0.48 -13.32 1.16
CA ASN A 291 0.87 -12.90 -0.18
C ASN A 291 1.39 -14.10 -0.98
N VAL A 292 0.88 -14.27 -2.21
CA VAL A 292 1.32 -15.34 -3.11
C VAL A 292 2.55 -14.95 -3.94
N LEU A 293 3.02 -13.71 -3.79
CA LEU A 293 4.23 -13.18 -4.40
C LEU A 293 5.43 -13.36 -3.45
N THR A 294 6.61 -13.62 -4.01
CA THR A 294 7.86 -13.62 -3.24
C THR A 294 8.21 -12.19 -2.81
N TYR A 295 9.12 -12.02 -1.86
CA TYR A 295 9.49 -10.71 -1.36
C TYR A 295 10.19 -9.87 -2.43
N ASP A 296 10.97 -10.48 -3.34
CA ASP A 296 11.52 -9.78 -4.51
C ASP A 296 10.44 -9.38 -5.54
N GLU A 297 9.37 -10.15 -5.67
CA GLU A 297 8.24 -9.77 -6.55
C GLU A 297 7.35 -8.71 -5.92
N TYR A 298 7.27 -8.72 -4.59
CA TYR A 298 6.48 -7.78 -3.80
C TYR A 298 7.19 -6.43 -3.68
N SER A 299 8.47 -6.43 -3.34
CA SER A 299 9.22 -5.23 -2.93
C SER A 299 10.46 -4.92 -3.76
N PHE A 300 10.80 -5.76 -4.73
CA PHE A 300 11.98 -5.59 -5.59
C PHE A 300 13.29 -5.47 -4.82
N GLU A 301 13.38 -6.01 -3.60
CA GLU A 301 14.43 -5.63 -2.68
C GLU A 301 15.82 -6.06 -3.13
N SER A 302 16.01 -7.29 -3.61
CA SER A 302 17.31 -7.77 -4.09
C SER A 302 17.42 -7.78 -5.60
N LEU A 303 16.42 -8.34 -6.27
CA LEU A 303 16.36 -8.51 -7.71
C LEU A 303 15.02 -8.05 -8.25
N VAL A 304 15.02 -7.66 -9.52
CA VAL A 304 13.76 -7.46 -10.25
C VAL A 304 13.41 -8.79 -10.90
N PRO A 305 12.24 -9.39 -10.59
CA PRO A 305 11.81 -10.64 -11.22
C PRO A 305 11.60 -10.43 -12.73
N PRO A 306 11.43 -11.51 -13.52
CA PRO A 306 10.98 -11.38 -14.90
C PRO A 306 9.67 -10.59 -14.98
N ILE A 307 9.73 -9.44 -15.64
CA ILE A 307 8.62 -8.49 -15.79
C ILE A 307 8.54 -8.02 -17.23
N THR A 308 7.30 -7.74 -17.67
CA THR A 308 7.03 -7.06 -18.93
C THR A 308 6.58 -5.63 -18.63
N VAL A 309 7.25 -4.65 -19.24
CA VAL A 309 6.89 -3.23 -19.16
C VAL A 309 6.66 -2.67 -20.57
N GLU A 310 5.53 -2.01 -20.77
CA GLU A 310 5.19 -1.33 -22.02
C GLU A 310 5.13 0.19 -21.82
N ASN A 311 5.49 0.94 -22.87
CA ASN A 311 5.50 2.40 -22.91
C ASN A 311 6.35 3.11 -21.82
N ALA A 312 7.25 2.37 -21.17
CA ALA A 312 8.25 2.90 -20.25
C ALA A 312 9.52 2.06 -20.30
N THR A 313 10.63 2.65 -19.87
CA THR A 313 11.84 1.91 -19.47
C THR A 313 11.85 1.76 -17.96
N TRP A 314 12.54 0.76 -17.44
CA TRP A 314 12.62 0.53 -16.00
C TRP A 314 14.05 0.36 -15.53
N VAL A 315 14.30 0.77 -14.29
CA VAL A 315 15.55 0.50 -13.57
C VAL A 315 15.24 0.11 -12.12
N HIS A 316 16.00 -0.84 -11.59
CA HIS A 316 16.00 -1.15 -10.18
C HIS A 316 16.65 0.01 -9.42
N ASN A 317 15.93 0.63 -8.48
CA ASN A 317 16.31 1.93 -7.93
C ASN A 317 16.30 1.93 -6.40
N TYR A 318 17.32 2.54 -5.81
CA TYR A 318 17.40 2.79 -4.36
C TYR A 318 16.47 3.95 -3.95
N LEU A 319 15.55 3.71 -3.02
CA LEU A 319 14.55 4.66 -2.54
C LEU A 319 14.82 5.04 -1.08
N SER A 320 15.51 6.17 -0.86
CA SER A 320 15.61 6.75 0.48
C SER A 320 14.29 7.40 0.89
N GLY A 321 13.82 7.19 2.13
CA GLY A 321 12.79 8.02 2.75
C GLY A 321 11.44 7.37 3.06
N GLY A 322 11.37 6.03 3.08
CA GLY A 322 10.15 5.32 3.53
C GLY A 322 9.00 5.34 2.51
N TYR A 323 9.30 5.66 1.25
CA TYR A 323 8.33 5.57 0.13
C TYR A 323 8.12 4.13 -0.35
N ALA A 324 8.99 3.22 0.09
CA ALA A 324 9.03 1.82 -0.26
C ALA A 324 8.86 0.94 1.00
N ASN A 325 8.32 -0.26 0.81
CA ASN A 325 8.40 -1.37 1.73
C ASN A 325 9.82 -1.96 1.71
N GLY A 326 10.75 -1.22 2.30
CA GLY A 326 12.16 -1.56 2.30
C GLY A 326 13.00 -0.41 1.78
N THR A 327 14.03 -0.73 0.99
CA THR A 327 15.03 0.24 0.53
C THR A 327 15.07 0.39 -0.98
N TYR A 328 14.51 -0.55 -1.72
CA TYR A 328 14.53 -0.55 -3.16
C TYR A 328 13.11 -0.50 -3.73
N GLY A 329 13.04 -0.28 -5.03
CA GLY A 329 11.79 -0.30 -5.78
C GLY A 329 12.09 -0.17 -7.27
N LEU A 330 11.02 -0.22 -8.07
CA LEU A 330 11.14 -0.12 -9.51
C LEU A 330 10.88 1.33 -9.96
N LYS A 331 11.85 1.96 -10.62
CA LYS A 331 11.66 3.25 -11.28
C LYS A 331 11.26 3.03 -12.74
N LEU A 332 10.09 3.52 -13.11
CA LEU A 332 9.55 3.52 -14.47
C LEU A 332 9.71 4.92 -15.08
N THR A 333 10.44 5.03 -16.18
CA THR A 333 10.61 6.28 -16.93
C THR A 333 9.75 6.22 -18.20
N PRO A 334 8.70 7.05 -18.32
CA PRO A 334 7.80 7.03 -19.48
C PRO A 334 8.54 7.26 -20.80
N SER A 335 8.18 6.51 -21.83
CA SER A 335 8.75 6.66 -23.18
C SER A 335 7.93 7.60 -24.06
N ALA A 336 6.61 7.67 -23.83
CA ALA A 336 5.67 8.57 -24.50
C ALA A 336 4.39 8.72 -23.68
N THR A 337 3.57 9.72 -24.00
CA THR A 337 2.21 9.84 -23.47
C THR A 337 1.38 8.61 -23.85
N GLY A 338 0.68 8.02 -22.88
CA GLY A 338 -0.13 6.84 -23.08
C GLY A 338 -0.20 5.97 -21.84
N LEU A 339 -0.71 4.75 -22.03
CA LEU A 339 -0.79 3.75 -20.99
C LEU A 339 0.57 3.09 -20.78
N ILE A 340 1.10 3.18 -19.56
CA ILE A 340 2.23 2.38 -19.11
C ILE A 340 1.66 1.15 -18.42
N THR A 341 2.15 -0.03 -18.81
CA THR A 341 1.77 -1.30 -18.19
C THR A 341 3.02 -1.92 -17.58
N TRP A 342 2.87 -2.49 -16.38
CA TRP A 342 3.85 -3.39 -15.78
C TRP A 342 3.12 -4.67 -15.41
N THR A 343 3.69 -5.81 -15.74
CA THR A 343 3.14 -7.12 -15.36
C THR A 343 4.25 -8.07 -14.94
N LEU A 344 3.96 -8.88 -13.92
CA LEU A 344 4.80 -10.00 -13.54
C LEU A 344 4.67 -11.10 -14.59
N ASP A 345 5.78 -11.62 -15.12
CA ASP A 345 5.69 -12.66 -16.17
C ASP A 345 5.24 -14.01 -15.59
N ARG A 346 5.53 -14.26 -14.32
CA ARG A 346 5.15 -15.49 -13.60
C ARG A 346 3.65 -15.52 -13.31
N LEU A 347 3.03 -16.67 -13.60
CA LEU A 347 1.66 -16.99 -13.21
C LEU A 347 1.61 -17.57 -11.79
N VAL A 348 0.87 -16.91 -10.91
CA VAL A 348 0.78 -17.25 -9.48
C VAL A 348 -0.45 -18.09 -9.19
N PRO A 349 -0.40 -19.04 -8.23
CA PRO A 349 -1.53 -19.93 -7.96
C PRO A 349 -2.70 -19.17 -7.31
N VAL A 350 -3.92 -19.47 -7.75
CA VAL A 350 -5.17 -18.93 -7.19
C VAL A 350 -6.27 -19.99 -7.20
N THR A 351 -7.30 -19.79 -6.39
CA THR A 351 -8.44 -20.71 -6.27
C THR A 351 -9.71 -20.10 -6.87
N PRO A 352 -10.40 -20.78 -7.82
CA PRO A 352 -11.68 -20.31 -8.36
C PRO A 352 -12.71 -20.00 -7.26
N GLY A 353 -13.47 -18.93 -7.42
CA GLY A 353 -14.53 -18.50 -6.49
C GLY A 353 -14.04 -17.78 -5.23
N LYS A 354 -12.73 -17.75 -4.98
CA LYS A 354 -12.15 -16.93 -3.90
C LYS A 354 -11.98 -15.50 -4.34
N THR A 355 -12.03 -14.59 -3.36
CA THR A 355 -11.71 -13.17 -3.59
C THR A 355 -10.26 -12.94 -3.23
N TYR A 356 -9.58 -12.17 -4.08
CA TYR A 356 -8.21 -11.75 -3.87
C TYR A 356 -8.14 -10.23 -3.81
N ALA A 357 -7.38 -9.69 -2.86
CA ALA A 357 -6.94 -8.30 -2.91
C ALA A 357 -5.64 -8.24 -3.71
N VAL A 358 -5.58 -7.31 -4.67
CA VAL A 358 -4.37 -6.92 -5.36
C VAL A 358 -3.97 -5.52 -4.90
N GLU A 359 -2.69 -5.30 -4.63
CA GLU A 359 -2.18 -4.03 -4.12
C GLU A 359 -0.92 -3.59 -4.86
N GLY A 360 -0.63 -2.31 -4.76
CA GLY A 360 0.64 -1.71 -5.17
C GLY A 360 0.85 -0.35 -4.55
N VAL A 361 2.09 -0.01 -4.22
CA VAL A 361 2.50 1.32 -3.79
C VAL A 361 3.08 2.05 -4.99
N MET A 362 2.47 3.19 -5.34
CA MET A 362 2.87 3.94 -6.52
C MET A 362 3.08 5.41 -6.21
N TRP A 363 4.21 5.93 -6.66
CA TRP A 363 4.59 7.33 -6.56
C TRP A 363 4.89 7.88 -7.95
N ARG A 364 4.55 9.14 -8.17
CA ARG A 364 5.07 9.91 -9.31
C ARG A 364 6.15 10.85 -8.81
N ASP A 365 7.08 11.17 -9.68
CA ASP A 365 8.09 12.20 -9.48
C ASP A 365 7.91 13.31 -10.50
N THR A 366 7.99 14.55 -10.04
CA THR A 366 7.88 15.74 -10.88
C THR A 366 8.75 16.86 -10.34
N ASP A 367 9.29 17.66 -11.25
CA ASP A 367 9.96 18.93 -10.95
C ASP A 367 8.98 20.13 -10.99
N SER A 368 7.71 19.88 -11.34
CA SER A 368 6.69 20.90 -11.46
C SER A 368 6.02 21.20 -10.12
N THR A 369 5.86 22.49 -9.82
CA THR A 369 4.99 22.96 -8.73
C THR A 369 3.52 23.01 -9.14
N GLY A 370 3.24 22.82 -10.44
CA GLY A 370 1.89 22.81 -10.99
C GLY A 370 1.05 21.63 -10.50
N ILE A 371 -0.26 21.75 -10.72
CA ILE A 371 -1.17 20.62 -10.52
C ILE A 371 -0.95 19.64 -11.67
N VAL A 372 -0.52 18.44 -11.32
CA VAL A 372 -0.37 17.33 -12.27
C VAL A 372 -1.48 16.33 -12.02
N GLU A 373 -2.14 15.94 -13.09
CA GLU A 373 -3.13 14.88 -13.10
C GLU A 373 -2.47 13.60 -13.60
N TRP A 374 -2.61 12.55 -12.81
CA TRP A 374 -2.20 11.21 -13.19
C TRP A 374 -3.19 10.22 -12.63
N SER A 375 -3.33 9.10 -13.33
CA SER A 375 -4.25 8.07 -12.91
C SER A 375 -3.57 6.71 -12.97
N ARG A 376 -3.82 5.85 -11.98
CA ARG A 376 -3.15 4.55 -11.83
C ARG A 376 -4.09 3.47 -11.34
N ARG A 377 -3.79 2.19 -11.59
CA ARG A 377 -4.53 1.06 -11.00
C ARG A 377 -3.66 -0.19 -10.86
N VAL A 378 -4.14 -1.11 -10.04
CA VAL A 378 -3.68 -2.51 -9.98
C VAL A 378 -4.51 -3.35 -10.95
N ARG A 379 -3.96 -4.49 -11.36
CA ARG A 379 -4.56 -5.39 -12.36
C ARG A 379 -4.31 -6.85 -12.00
N VAL A 380 -5.31 -7.70 -12.27
CA VAL A 380 -5.17 -9.17 -12.22
C VAL A 380 -5.83 -9.84 -13.43
N ASP A 381 -5.00 -10.46 -14.28
CA ASP A 381 -5.49 -11.32 -15.36
C ASP A 381 -5.55 -12.78 -14.90
N TRP A 382 -6.60 -13.49 -15.28
CA TRP A 382 -6.90 -14.86 -14.83
C TRP A 382 -6.59 -15.88 -15.91
N TYR A 383 -5.90 -16.94 -15.52
CA TYR A 383 -5.43 -18.00 -16.40
C TYR A 383 -5.85 -19.38 -15.89
N ASP A 384 -6.04 -20.31 -16.81
CA ASP A 384 -6.24 -21.72 -16.47
C ASP A 384 -4.91 -22.41 -16.11
N ALA A 385 -4.98 -23.70 -15.77
CA ALA A 385 -3.79 -24.49 -15.41
C ALA A 385 -2.82 -24.70 -16.59
N ALA A 386 -3.27 -24.55 -17.83
CA ALA A 386 -2.47 -24.68 -19.04
C ALA A 386 -1.85 -23.33 -19.48
N GLY A 387 -2.16 -22.24 -18.77
CA GLY A 387 -1.66 -20.90 -19.08
C GLY A 387 -2.48 -20.16 -20.15
N ASN A 388 -3.69 -20.61 -20.47
CA ASN A 388 -4.60 -19.86 -21.34
C ASN A 388 -5.34 -18.80 -20.54
N LEU A 389 -5.54 -17.61 -21.13
CA LEU A 389 -6.30 -16.53 -20.52
C LEU A 389 -7.78 -16.94 -20.41
N VAL A 390 -8.30 -17.00 -19.19
CA VAL A 390 -9.72 -17.24 -18.87
C VAL A 390 -10.49 -15.92 -18.87
N ALA A 391 -9.93 -14.91 -18.19
CA ALA A 391 -10.50 -13.57 -18.15
C ALA A 391 -9.36 -12.56 -17.98
N ALA A 392 -9.25 -11.61 -18.90
CA ALA A 392 -8.46 -10.41 -18.64
C ALA A 392 -9.17 -9.57 -17.58
N ASP A 393 -8.38 -8.85 -16.77
CA ASP A 393 -8.94 -7.74 -16.03
C ASP A 393 -9.48 -6.74 -17.05
N GLN A 394 -10.80 -6.58 -17.09
CA GLN A 394 -11.39 -5.58 -17.96
C GLN A 394 -11.01 -4.21 -17.41
N PRO A 395 -10.76 -3.22 -18.28
CA PRO A 395 -10.22 -1.97 -17.82
C PRO A 395 -11.11 -1.32 -16.77
N ASP A 396 -10.69 -1.35 -15.51
CA ASP A 396 -11.28 -0.56 -14.44
C ASP A 396 -11.01 0.92 -14.67
N ALA A 397 -11.68 1.73 -13.86
CA ALA A 397 -11.28 3.11 -13.69
C ALA A 397 -9.87 3.21 -13.11
N PHE A 398 -9.09 4.13 -13.66
CA PHE A 398 -7.87 4.54 -12.99
C PHE A 398 -8.25 5.37 -11.76
N TYR A 399 -7.50 5.20 -10.67
CA TYR A 399 -7.56 6.09 -9.51
C TYR A 399 -7.01 7.46 -9.93
N PRO A 400 -7.86 8.49 -10.11
CA PRO A 400 -7.36 9.80 -10.49
C PRO A 400 -6.74 10.47 -9.27
N SER A 401 -5.56 11.04 -9.44
CA SER A 401 -4.88 11.81 -8.41
C SER A 401 -4.49 13.16 -9.00
N ARG A 402 -5.00 14.21 -8.37
CA ARG A 402 -4.77 15.60 -8.76
C ARG A 402 -4.10 16.33 -7.60
N VAL A 403 -2.78 16.44 -7.68
CA VAL A 403 -1.98 16.99 -6.57
C VAL A 403 -0.99 17.99 -7.13
N SER A 404 -0.82 19.12 -6.44
CA SER A 404 0.26 20.07 -6.70
C SER A 404 1.47 19.75 -5.84
N GLY A 405 2.67 19.98 -6.36
CA GLY A 405 3.90 19.86 -5.60
C GLY A 405 4.98 19.10 -6.35
N THR A 406 6.22 19.35 -5.93
CA THR A 406 7.43 18.74 -6.48
C THR A 406 7.81 17.48 -5.71
N GLY A 407 8.48 16.55 -6.38
CA GLY A 407 9.01 15.33 -5.79
C GLY A 407 8.02 14.16 -5.78
N LEU A 408 8.28 13.20 -4.88
CA LEU A 408 7.53 11.95 -4.79
C LEU A 408 6.15 12.19 -4.17
N ILE A 409 5.11 12.04 -4.98
CA ILE A 409 3.71 12.17 -4.56
C ILE A 409 2.97 10.91 -5.00
N GLY A 410 2.26 10.28 -4.07
CA GLY A 410 1.73 8.94 -4.30
C GLY A 410 1.16 8.30 -3.06
N GLY A 411 1.02 6.98 -3.12
CA GLY A 411 0.50 6.17 -2.03
C GLY A 411 0.02 4.81 -2.51
N PRO A 412 -0.41 3.97 -1.56
CA PRO A 412 -0.94 2.64 -1.85
C PRO A 412 -2.21 2.74 -2.69
N ILE A 413 -2.41 1.74 -3.54
CA ILE A 413 -3.65 1.47 -4.24
C ILE A 413 -3.96 -0.02 -4.08
N SER A 414 -5.25 -0.33 -3.99
CA SER A 414 -5.72 -1.70 -3.82
C SER A 414 -7.01 -1.92 -4.60
N ALA A 415 -7.31 -3.18 -4.90
CA ALA A 415 -8.62 -3.57 -5.39
C ALA A 415 -8.89 -5.04 -5.08
N THR A 416 -10.15 -5.41 -4.85
CA THR A 416 -10.55 -6.81 -4.73
C THR A 416 -11.11 -7.37 -6.04
N ARG A 417 -10.81 -8.64 -6.32
CA ARG A 417 -11.28 -9.37 -7.51
C ARG A 417 -11.69 -10.78 -7.14
N VAL A 418 -12.82 -11.23 -7.66
CA VAL A 418 -13.25 -12.63 -7.53
C VAL A 418 -12.61 -13.45 -8.64
N CYS A 419 -11.87 -14.50 -8.26
CA CYS A 419 -11.27 -15.43 -9.20
C CYS A 419 -12.39 -16.17 -9.96
N PRO A 420 -12.47 -16.06 -11.31
CA PRO A 420 -13.54 -16.66 -12.08
C PRO A 420 -13.46 -18.18 -12.10
N ALA A 421 -14.59 -18.83 -12.39
CA ALA A 421 -14.62 -20.28 -12.58
C ALA A 421 -13.62 -20.71 -13.69
N GLY A 422 -12.85 -21.76 -13.43
CA GLY A 422 -11.85 -22.29 -14.37
C GLY A 422 -10.46 -21.63 -14.29
N ALA A 423 -10.31 -20.50 -13.59
CA ALA A 423 -9.00 -19.88 -13.38
C ALA A 423 -8.28 -20.46 -12.15
N THR A 424 -7.09 -21.02 -12.36
CA THR A 424 -6.23 -21.56 -11.27
C THR A 424 -4.90 -20.82 -11.16
N ARG A 425 -4.70 -19.83 -12.04
CA ARG A 425 -3.51 -19.01 -12.14
C ARG A 425 -3.91 -17.55 -12.33
N ALA A 426 -3.07 -16.64 -11.83
CA ALA A 426 -3.25 -15.21 -11.99
C ALA A 426 -1.95 -14.55 -12.44
N LYS A 427 -2.06 -13.45 -13.19
CA LYS A 427 -0.96 -12.55 -13.52
C LYS A 427 -1.23 -11.20 -12.88
N VAL A 428 -0.31 -10.75 -12.04
CA VAL A 428 -0.41 -9.46 -11.34
C VAL A 428 0.22 -8.37 -12.20
N GLY A 429 -0.40 -7.20 -12.23
CA GLY A 429 0.10 -6.05 -12.94
C GLY A 429 -0.34 -4.74 -12.35
N VAL A 430 0.20 -3.67 -12.91
CA VAL A 430 -0.20 -2.30 -12.63
C VAL A 430 -0.25 -1.50 -13.92
N GLU A 431 -1.09 -0.48 -13.93
CA GLU A 431 -1.30 0.37 -15.08
C GLU A 431 -1.29 1.84 -14.67
N ILE A 432 -0.58 2.67 -15.44
CA ILE A 432 -0.44 4.10 -15.19
C ILE A 432 -0.79 4.85 -16.47
N MET A 433 -1.80 5.71 -16.40
CA MET A 433 -2.14 6.63 -17.48
C MET A 433 -1.20 7.84 -17.43
N HIS A 434 -0.18 7.85 -18.27
CA HIS A 434 0.78 8.95 -18.39
C HIS A 434 0.29 9.94 -19.46
N SER A 435 -0.35 11.03 -19.01
CA SER A 435 -0.86 12.09 -19.90
C SER A 435 -0.10 13.41 -19.78
N ASP A 436 0.74 13.57 -18.76
CA ASP A 436 1.40 14.84 -18.43
C ASP A 436 2.93 14.70 -18.54
N GLY A 437 3.52 15.45 -19.47
CA GLY A 437 4.96 15.47 -19.70
C GLY A 437 5.78 16.09 -18.57
N ALA A 438 5.15 16.70 -17.56
CA ALA A 438 5.83 17.17 -16.35
C ALA A 438 6.19 16.02 -15.38
N VAL A 439 5.64 14.82 -15.58
CA VAL A 439 6.02 13.64 -14.79
C VAL A 439 7.26 13.00 -15.39
N ILE A 440 8.35 13.00 -14.63
CA ILE A 440 9.64 12.49 -15.10
C ILE A 440 9.81 11.00 -14.85
N ALA A 441 9.16 10.46 -13.81
CA ALA A 441 9.20 9.04 -13.49
C ALA A 441 8.02 8.62 -12.60
N TYR A 442 7.79 7.32 -12.56
CA TYR A 442 6.96 6.65 -11.57
C TYR A 442 7.81 5.66 -10.78
N PHE A 443 7.43 5.42 -9.54
CA PHE A 443 8.04 4.42 -8.68
C PHE A 443 6.98 3.42 -8.26
N LEU A 444 7.27 2.14 -8.45
CA LEU A 444 6.42 1.02 -8.10
C LEU A 444 7.11 0.18 -7.04
N ASP A 445 6.35 -0.16 -6.01
CA ASP A 445 6.79 -1.04 -4.94
C ASP A 445 5.57 -1.70 -4.25
N GLY A 446 5.78 -2.62 -3.31
CA GLY A 446 4.74 -3.23 -2.49
C GLY A 446 3.60 -3.88 -3.28
N VAL A 447 3.92 -4.55 -4.38
CA VAL A 447 2.94 -5.25 -5.22
C VAL A 447 2.51 -6.53 -4.54
N ALA A 448 1.23 -6.71 -4.21
CA ALA A 448 0.77 -7.90 -3.52
C ALA A 448 -0.45 -8.54 -4.18
N LEU A 449 -0.61 -9.84 -3.99
CA LEU A 449 -1.85 -10.56 -4.26
C LEU A 449 -2.08 -11.57 -3.12
N TYR A 450 -3.20 -11.46 -2.43
CA TYR A 450 -3.52 -12.33 -1.30
C TYR A 450 -5.03 -12.57 -1.20
N GLU A 451 -5.43 -13.70 -0.60
CA GLU A 451 -6.86 -13.98 -0.40
C GLU A 451 -7.46 -12.93 0.54
N SER A 452 -8.61 -12.38 0.16
CA SER A 452 -9.29 -11.32 0.91
C SER A 452 -10.79 -11.60 0.98
N THR A 453 -11.50 -10.78 1.75
CA THR A 453 -12.96 -10.76 1.75
C THR A 453 -13.48 -9.89 0.62
N VAL A 454 -14.73 -10.13 0.21
CA VAL A 454 -15.42 -9.32 -0.79
C VAL A 454 -15.66 -7.93 -0.20
N GLU A 455 -15.17 -6.87 -0.86
CA GLU A 455 -15.42 -5.48 -0.43
C GLU A 455 -16.77 -4.95 -0.91
N TYR A 456 -17.27 -5.46 -2.04
CA TYR A 456 -18.55 -5.06 -2.62
C TYR A 456 -19.11 -6.10 -3.60
N THR A 457 -20.40 -5.98 -3.90
CA THR A 457 -21.06 -6.64 -5.04
C THR A 457 -21.77 -5.61 -5.90
N LEU A 458 -21.75 -5.82 -7.21
CA LEU A 458 -22.47 -5.02 -8.20
C LEU A 458 -23.32 -5.92 -9.08
N THR A 459 -24.59 -5.58 -9.25
CA THR A 459 -25.50 -6.34 -10.11
C THR A 459 -26.48 -5.38 -10.78
N ALA A 460 -26.59 -5.45 -12.11
CA ALA A 460 -27.62 -4.73 -12.82
C ALA A 460 -28.95 -5.52 -12.74
N GLU A 461 -30.01 -4.85 -12.31
CA GLU A 461 -31.34 -5.42 -12.19
C GLU A 461 -32.23 -4.87 -13.29
N ASN A 462 -32.56 -5.71 -14.27
CA ASN A 462 -33.36 -5.29 -15.43
C ASN A 462 -34.82 -5.06 -15.03
N ALA A 463 -35.34 -5.80 -14.04
CA ALA A 463 -36.74 -5.71 -13.63
C ALA A 463 -37.08 -4.36 -13.00
N THR A 464 -36.15 -3.76 -12.28
CA THR A 464 -36.30 -2.42 -11.65
C THR A 464 -35.55 -1.32 -12.41
N GLY A 465 -34.76 -1.70 -13.41
CA GLY A 465 -33.92 -0.81 -14.19
C GLY A 465 -32.84 -0.13 -13.35
N CYS A 466 -32.33 -0.73 -12.27
CA CYS A 466 -31.27 -0.14 -11.46
C CYS A 466 -29.97 -0.94 -11.50
N VAL A 467 -28.93 -0.40 -10.87
CA VAL A 467 -27.78 -1.19 -10.41
C VAL A 467 -27.84 -1.30 -8.89
N ASN A 468 -27.80 -2.52 -8.39
CA ASN A 468 -27.62 -2.83 -6.98
C ASN A 468 -26.12 -2.83 -6.65
N PHE A 469 -25.73 -1.93 -5.77
CA PHE A 469 -24.38 -1.78 -5.25
C PHE A 469 -24.39 -2.02 -3.75
N THR A 470 -23.87 -3.17 -3.32
CA THR A 470 -23.72 -3.49 -1.89
C THR A 470 -22.26 -3.36 -1.51
N ILE A 471 -21.97 -2.55 -0.51
CA ILE A 471 -20.62 -2.33 0.03
C ILE A 471 -20.50 -3.14 1.32
N TYR A 472 -19.57 -4.09 1.36
CA TYR A 472 -19.22 -4.88 2.55
C TYR A 472 -17.99 -4.33 3.28
N TYR A 473 -17.18 -3.50 2.62
CA TYR A 473 -16.02 -2.88 3.24
C TYR A 473 -16.41 -2.02 4.45
N ALA A 474 -15.69 -2.21 5.55
CA ALA A 474 -15.77 -1.39 6.76
C ALA A 474 -14.39 -0.80 7.06
N PRO A 475 -14.26 0.53 7.26
CA PRO A 475 -12.97 1.20 7.44
C PRO A 475 -12.43 1.03 8.87
N THR A 476 -12.22 -0.21 9.32
CA THR A 476 -11.83 -0.50 10.71
C THR A 476 -10.46 0.07 11.09
N GLU A 477 -9.62 0.33 10.10
CA GLU A 477 -8.31 0.97 10.28
C GLU A 477 -8.42 2.48 10.57
N TYR A 478 -9.59 3.06 10.28
CA TYR A 478 -9.89 4.48 10.45
C TYR A 478 -11.10 4.65 11.35
N PRO A 479 -10.93 4.54 12.69
CA PRO A 479 -12.04 4.65 13.64
C PRO A 479 -12.71 6.05 13.63
N ASP A 480 -12.11 7.02 12.96
CA ASP A 480 -12.64 8.37 12.76
C ASP A 480 -13.33 8.58 11.39
N ALA A 481 -13.51 7.52 10.60
CA ALA A 481 -14.32 7.51 9.38
C ALA A 481 -15.82 7.62 9.72
N GLN A 482 -16.38 8.81 9.62
CA GLN A 482 -17.75 9.11 10.08
C GLN A 482 -18.77 9.26 8.95
N TYR A 483 -18.31 9.50 7.72
CA TYR A 483 -19.19 9.83 6.59
C TYR A 483 -18.80 9.05 5.34
N LEU A 484 -19.80 8.61 4.58
CA LEU A 484 -19.66 7.93 3.31
C LEU A 484 -20.26 8.78 2.17
N SER A 485 -19.56 8.83 1.04
CA SER A 485 -20.06 9.39 -0.22
C SER A 485 -19.98 8.34 -1.31
N VAL A 486 -20.96 8.30 -2.21
CA VAL A 486 -20.98 7.34 -3.33
C VAL A 486 -21.29 8.06 -4.63
N TYR A 487 -20.41 7.88 -5.60
CA TYR A 487 -20.49 8.49 -6.92
C TYR A 487 -20.52 7.41 -8.00
N ARG A 488 -21.38 7.59 -9.01
CA ARG A 488 -21.29 6.87 -10.27
C ARG A 488 -20.40 7.65 -11.24
N TYR A 489 -19.53 6.94 -11.91
CA TYR A 489 -18.76 7.44 -13.05
C TYR A 489 -19.21 6.76 -14.33
N ASP A 490 -19.51 7.59 -15.32
CA ASP A 490 -19.84 7.12 -16.66
C ASP A 490 -18.55 7.01 -17.51
N THR A 491 -18.60 6.28 -18.63
CA THR A 491 -17.41 6.07 -19.48
C THR A 491 -16.80 7.34 -20.08
N ASP A 492 -17.55 8.44 -20.09
CA ASP A 492 -17.09 9.75 -20.55
C ASP A 492 -16.35 10.55 -19.45
N GLY A 493 -16.23 9.98 -18.25
CA GLY A 493 -15.59 10.60 -17.09
C GLY A 493 -16.52 11.52 -16.29
N SER A 494 -17.79 11.65 -16.67
CA SER A 494 -18.77 12.38 -15.87
C SER A 494 -19.04 11.68 -14.54
N VAL A 495 -19.24 12.49 -13.50
CA VAL A 495 -19.39 12.04 -12.11
C VAL A 495 -20.75 12.49 -11.60
N THR A 496 -21.56 11.54 -11.16
CA THR A 496 -22.90 11.79 -10.61
C THR A 496 -22.99 11.22 -9.20
N PRO A 497 -23.32 12.00 -8.16
CA PRO A 497 -23.58 11.43 -6.85
C PRO A 497 -24.83 10.55 -6.91
N VAL A 498 -24.72 9.33 -6.38
CA VAL A 498 -25.85 8.40 -6.32
C VAL A 498 -26.91 8.96 -5.36
N ARG A 499 -28.19 8.72 -5.62
CA ARG A 499 -29.24 9.17 -4.69
C ARG A 499 -29.22 8.31 -3.43
N TRP A 500 -29.53 8.95 -2.30
CA TRP A 500 -29.74 8.31 -1.01
C TRP A 500 -31.10 8.71 -0.44
N TYR A 501 -31.51 8.13 0.68
CA TYR A 501 -32.77 8.47 1.30
C TYR A 501 -32.78 9.94 1.77
N GLY A 502 -33.68 10.73 1.21
CA GLY A 502 -33.85 12.16 1.51
C GLY A 502 -32.76 13.11 0.99
N THR A 503 -31.61 12.60 0.54
CA THR A 503 -30.46 13.40 0.06
C THR A 503 -29.70 12.70 -1.06
N GLU A 504 -28.72 13.36 -1.67
CA GLU A 504 -27.68 12.67 -2.45
C GLU A 504 -26.70 11.97 -1.49
N PHE A 505 -26.09 10.88 -1.94
CA PHE A 505 -25.10 10.11 -1.17
C PHE A 505 -23.76 10.85 -1.10
N VAL A 506 -23.76 12.04 -0.49
CA VAL A 506 -22.59 12.92 -0.34
C VAL A 506 -22.45 13.23 1.14
N ARG A 507 -21.39 12.69 1.76
CA ARG A 507 -21.12 12.80 3.19
C ARG A 507 -22.32 12.43 4.06
N VAL A 508 -22.95 11.29 3.75
CA VAL A 508 -23.99 10.70 4.59
C VAL A 508 -23.32 10.06 5.81
N PRO A 509 -23.86 10.19 7.04
CA PRO A 509 -23.33 9.48 8.20
C PRO A 509 -23.17 7.98 7.92
N TYR A 510 -21.99 7.45 8.19
CA TYR A 510 -21.70 6.03 8.04
C TYR A 510 -22.08 5.30 9.33
N THR A 511 -23.06 4.40 9.24
CA THR A 511 -23.60 3.64 10.39
C THR A 511 -23.15 2.18 10.43
N GLY A 512 -22.39 1.72 9.43
CA GLY A 512 -21.86 0.36 9.38
C GLY A 512 -21.91 -0.28 8.00
N SER A 513 -21.56 -1.56 7.96
CA SER A 513 -21.55 -2.42 6.77
C SER A 513 -22.43 -3.66 7.01
N PRO A 514 -23.17 -4.17 6.01
CA PRO A 514 -23.19 -3.74 4.62
C PRO A 514 -24.01 -2.47 4.37
N VAL A 515 -23.62 -1.67 3.37
CA VAL A 515 -24.42 -0.56 2.84
C VAL A 515 -25.02 -0.99 1.51
N VAL A 516 -26.36 -1.02 1.41
CA VAL A 516 -27.08 -1.41 0.19
C VAL A 516 -27.56 -0.15 -0.54
N ILE A 517 -27.21 -0.04 -1.82
CA ILE A 517 -27.49 1.15 -2.64
C ILE A 517 -28.12 0.70 -3.95
N GLU A 518 -29.18 1.39 -4.36
CA GLU A 518 -29.89 1.15 -5.61
C GLU A 518 -29.79 2.39 -6.51
N ASP A 519 -29.03 2.29 -7.59
CA ASP A 519 -28.87 3.38 -8.54
C ASP A 519 -29.84 3.26 -9.72
N TYR A 520 -31.04 3.82 -9.53
CA TYR A 520 -32.08 3.90 -10.56
C TYR A 520 -31.76 4.85 -11.71
N GLU A 521 -30.72 5.69 -11.56
CA GLU A 521 -30.28 6.64 -12.57
C GLU A 521 -29.11 6.09 -13.41
N CYS A 522 -28.68 4.84 -13.21
CA CYS A 522 -27.65 4.22 -14.06
C CYS A 522 -28.15 4.17 -15.51
N PRO A 523 -27.40 4.70 -16.51
CA PRO A 523 -27.85 4.69 -17.90
C PRO A 523 -28.00 3.27 -18.45
N ILE A 524 -29.04 3.07 -19.26
CA ILE A 524 -29.40 1.76 -19.83
C ILE A 524 -28.30 1.25 -20.76
N GLY A 525 -27.82 0.03 -20.51
CA GLY A 525 -26.81 -0.67 -21.31
C GLY A 525 -25.40 -0.04 -21.34
N ALA A 526 -25.22 1.12 -20.70
CA ALA A 526 -23.92 1.79 -20.59
C ALA A 526 -23.02 1.07 -19.60
N ARG A 527 -21.70 1.26 -19.72
CA ARG A 527 -20.75 0.78 -18.71
C ARG A 527 -20.48 1.89 -17.71
N VAL A 528 -20.54 1.57 -16.43
CA VAL A 528 -20.32 2.52 -15.34
C VAL A 528 -19.51 1.84 -14.24
N TRP A 529 -18.95 2.62 -13.34
CA TRP A 529 -18.33 2.14 -12.11
C TRP A 529 -18.65 3.11 -10.96
N TYR A 530 -18.41 2.66 -9.73
CA TYR A 530 -18.75 3.40 -8.53
C TYR A 530 -17.51 3.71 -7.71
N TRP A 531 -17.52 4.90 -7.11
CA TRP A 531 -16.53 5.37 -6.16
C TRP A 531 -17.21 5.60 -4.82
N ALA A 532 -16.89 4.74 -3.84
CA ALA A 532 -17.27 4.92 -2.45
C ALA A 532 -16.11 5.59 -1.68
N GLN A 533 -16.40 6.64 -0.93
CA GLN A 533 -15.41 7.46 -0.24
C GLN A 533 -15.79 7.67 1.22
N TRP A 534 -14.92 7.26 2.13
CA TRP A 534 -15.05 7.54 3.56
C TRP A 534 -14.28 8.79 3.94
N SER A 535 -14.86 9.59 4.82
CA SER A 535 -14.27 10.85 5.29
C SER A 535 -14.51 11.09 6.77
N ARG A 536 -13.62 11.87 7.36
CA ARG A 536 -13.71 12.38 8.73
C ARG A 536 -14.74 13.50 8.85
N ALA A 537 -15.06 13.90 10.08
CA ALA A 537 -15.89 15.08 10.37
C ALA A 537 -15.46 16.35 9.63
N ASN A 538 -14.14 16.58 9.52
CA ASN A 538 -13.58 17.74 8.83
C ASN A 538 -13.66 17.65 7.29
N GLY A 539 -14.13 16.53 6.73
CA GLY A 539 -14.23 16.29 5.29
C GLY A 539 -12.98 15.70 4.64
N THR A 540 -11.92 15.42 5.40
CA THR A 540 -10.74 14.75 4.85
C THR A 540 -11.09 13.30 4.53
N THR A 541 -10.87 12.91 3.27
CA THR A 541 -10.92 11.53 2.82
C THR A 541 -9.89 10.67 3.53
N VAL A 542 -10.29 9.49 4.00
CA VAL A 542 -9.41 8.52 4.66
C VAL A 542 -9.20 7.26 3.83
N VAL A 543 -10.26 6.78 3.17
CA VAL A 543 -10.19 5.59 2.32
C VAL A 543 -11.23 5.67 1.20
N ASN A 544 -10.94 4.98 0.11
CA ASN A 544 -11.81 4.87 -1.06
C ASN A 544 -11.93 3.40 -1.47
N VAL A 545 -13.12 3.00 -1.92
CA VAL A 545 -13.36 1.72 -2.60
C VAL A 545 -13.84 2.07 -4.00
N LEU A 546 -13.13 1.55 -5.02
CA LEU A 546 -13.50 1.71 -6.42
C LEU A 546 -13.94 0.36 -6.95
N THR A 547 -15.05 0.37 -7.67
CA THR A 547 -15.60 -0.87 -8.20
C THR A 547 -15.05 -1.19 -9.58
N SER A 548 -15.18 -2.45 -9.98
CA SER A 548 -15.09 -2.84 -11.38
C SER A 548 -16.21 -2.23 -12.21
N LEU A 549 -16.04 -2.24 -13.53
CA LEU A 549 -17.09 -1.84 -14.46
C LEU A 549 -18.27 -2.80 -14.37
N VAL A 550 -19.47 -2.24 -14.25
CA VAL A 550 -20.73 -2.95 -14.43
C VAL A 550 -21.42 -2.40 -15.68
N ARG A 551 -22.04 -3.30 -16.46
CA ARG A 551 -22.97 -2.88 -17.50
C ARG A 551 -24.30 -2.58 -16.83
N GLY A 552 -24.79 -1.36 -17.01
CA GLY A 552 -26.11 -0.94 -16.54
C GLY A 552 -27.24 -1.81 -17.10
N PRO A 553 -28.44 -1.69 -16.52
CA PRO A 553 -29.58 -2.53 -16.87
C PRO A 553 -29.94 -2.39 -18.35
N VAL A 554 -30.48 -3.44 -18.93
CA VAL A 554 -30.90 -3.49 -20.33
C VAL A 554 -32.42 -3.64 -20.40
N ILE A 555 -33.02 -2.99 -21.41
CA ILE A 555 -34.42 -3.19 -21.75
C ILE A 555 -34.46 -4.32 -22.78
N THR A 556 -35.14 -5.42 -22.46
CA THR A 556 -35.22 -6.61 -23.33
C THR A 556 -35.95 -6.33 -24.63
N ASP A 557 -37.02 -5.55 -24.57
CA ASP A 557 -37.80 -5.13 -25.73
C ASP A 557 -37.42 -3.67 -26.11
N PRO A 558 -36.76 -3.45 -27.27
CA PRO A 558 -36.32 -2.12 -27.67
C PRO A 558 -37.48 -1.15 -27.96
N ASP A 559 -38.72 -1.64 -28.08
CA ASP A 559 -39.92 -0.80 -28.23
C ASP A 559 -40.38 -0.21 -26.90
N TYR A 560 -39.75 -0.53 -25.77
CA TYR A 560 -40.06 0.06 -24.46
C TYR A 560 -38.98 1.05 -24.00
N ILE A 561 -39.43 2.01 -23.18
CA ILE A 561 -38.58 2.92 -22.44
C ILE A 561 -38.92 2.86 -20.96
N TRP A 562 -37.93 3.13 -20.12
CA TRP A 562 -38.16 3.39 -18.71
C TRP A 562 -38.63 4.83 -18.53
N LEU A 563 -39.82 5.01 -17.95
CA LEU A 563 -40.27 6.25 -17.37
C LEU A 563 -40.22 6.11 -15.85
N LYS A 564 -39.27 6.80 -15.23
CA LYS A 564 -38.95 6.65 -13.81
C LYS A 564 -39.29 7.91 -13.04
N SER A 565 -39.64 7.75 -11.77
CA SER A 565 -39.59 8.85 -10.80
C SER A 565 -38.31 8.67 -9.96
N PRO A 566 -37.24 9.46 -10.19
CA PRO A 566 -36.00 9.29 -9.44
C PRO A 566 -36.16 9.53 -7.94
N GLY A 567 -37.15 10.32 -7.52
CA GLY A 567 -37.45 10.56 -6.11
C GLY A 567 -38.29 9.45 -5.46
N ILE A 568 -39.07 8.70 -6.25
CA ILE A 568 -39.90 7.58 -5.78
C ILE A 568 -39.75 6.40 -6.75
N PRO A 569 -38.62 5.67 -6.69
CA PRO A 569 -38.32 4.61 -7.64
C PRO A 569 -39.40 3.53 -7.78
N ALA A 570 -40.15 3.25 -6.72
CA ALA A 570 -41.27 2.28 -6.71
C ALA A 570 -42.38 2.61 -7.75
N LEU A 571 -42.48 3.85 -8.21
CA LEU A 571 -43.44 4.27 -9.24
C LEU A 571 -42.92 4.06 -10.66
N SER A 572 -41.65 3.71 -10.85
CA SER A 572 -41.02 3.58 -12.17
C SER A 572 -41.68 2.49 -13.03
N ARG A 573 -41.95 2.78 -14.31
CA ARG A 573 -42.61 1.84 -15.23
C ARG A 573 -41.87 1.73 -16.57
N LEU A 574 -41.96 0.54 -17.16
CA LEU A 574 -41.72 0.36 -18.58
C LEU A 574 -42.97 0.80 -19.35
N VAL A 575 -42.80 1.68 -20.32
CA VAL A 575 -43.87 2.21 -21.16
C VAL A 575 -43.46 2.14 -22.63
N MET A 576 -44.43 1.93 -23.52
CA MET A 576 -44.20 1.86 -24.95
C MET A 576 -44.49 3.24 -25.58
N PRO A 577 -43.49 3.95 -26.14
CA PRO A 577 -43.77 5.16 -26.90
C PRO A 577 -44.41 4.82 -28.24
N GLU A 578 -45.47 5.55 -28.62
CA GLU A 578 -46.13 5.38 -29.93
C GLU A 578 -45.28 5.95 -31.08
N ALA A 579 -44.45 6.96 -30.80
CA ALA A 579 -43.57 7.61 -31.76
C ALA A 579 -42.28 8.13 -31.09
N PRO A 580 -41.20 8.33 -31.85
CA PRO A 580 -39.98 8.96 -31.34
C PRO A 580 -40.24 10.37 -30.77
N LEU A 581 -39.48 10.77 -29.75
CA LEU A 581 -39.63 12.10 -29.15
C LEU A 581 -39.32 13.21 -30.16
N ALA A 582 -40.30 14.08 -30.38
CA ALA A 582 -40.15 15.29 -31.17
C ALA A 582 -39.87 16.50 -30.26
N TRP A 583 -38.82 17.26 -30.57
CA TRP A 583 -38.40 18.40 -29.76
C TRP A 583 -38.54 19.72 -30.49
N SER A 584 -39.03 20.72 -29.78
CA SER A 584 -38.97 22.13 -30.18
C SER A 584 -38.08 22.92 -29.21
N ARG A 585 -37.42 23.98 -29.71
CA ARG A 585 -36.62 24.90 -28.89
C ARG A 585 -36.95 26.33 -29.28
N ALA A 586 -37.59 27.06 -28.37
CA ALA A 586 -37.89 28.47 -28.60
C ALA A 586 -36.60 29.29 -28.76
N ALA A 587 -36.53 30.10 -29.81
CA ALA A 587 -35.49 31.09 -29.98
C ALA A 587 -35.71 32.24 -28.99
N ARG A 588 -34.66 32.64 -28.27
CA ARG A 588 -34.66 33.87 -27.46
C ARG A 588 -33.91 34.93 -28.25
N SER A 589 -34.60 35.55 -29.21
CA SER A 589 -34.01 36.59 -30.05
C SER A 589 -34.95 37.77 -30.17
N VAL A 590 -34.37 38.98 -30.19
CA VAL A 590 -35.07 40.21 -30.51
C VAL A 590 -34.41 40.81 -31.74
N SER A 591 -35.20 41.17 -32.75
CA SER A 591 -34.72 41.86 -33.93
C SER A 591 -35.11 43.33 -33.85
N TYR A 592 -34.12 44.21 -33.99
CA TYR A 592 -34.30 45.65 -34.02
C TYR A 592 -34.26 46.14 -35.47
N ASP A 593 -35.39 46.66 -35.93
CA ASP A 593 -35.47 47.39 -37.20
C ASP A 593 -34.93 48.81 -36.99
N ILE A 594 -33.66 49.04 -37.36
CA ILE A 594 -33.00 50.33 -37.18
C ILE A 594 -33.22 51.19 -38.41
N VAL A 595 -33.81 52.38 -38.21
CA VAL A 595 -34.02 53.39 -39.26
C VAL A 595 -32.70 53.69 -39.98
N GLY A 596 -32.71 53.57 -41.31
CA GLY A 596 -31.53 53.78 -42.15
C GLY A 596 -30.73 52.51 -42.49
N ARG A 597 -31.10 51.33 -41.96
CA ARG A 597 -30.58 50.04 -42.41
C ARG A 597 -31.63 49.27 -43.20
N ARG A 598 -31.18 48.55 -44.24
CA ARG A 598 -32.02 47.64 -45.03
C ARG A 598 -32.36 46.34 -44.30
N ASN A 599 -31.45 45.86 -43.44
CA ASN A 599 -31.59 44.61 -42.69
C ASN A 599 -31.65 44.89 -41.18
N PRO A 600 -32.50 44.19 -40.42
CA PRO A 600 -32.57 44.32 -38.97
C PRO A 600 -31.27 43.86 -38.30
N ILE A 601 -31.00 44.41 -37.10
CA ILE A 601 -30.01 43.82 -36.19
C ILE A 601 -30.72 42.81 -35.31
N SER A 602 -30.38 41.53 -35.43
CA SER A 602 -30.87 40.49 -34.53
C SER A 602 -29.91 40.30 -33.36
N ILE A 603 -30.43 40.41 -32.14
CA ILE A 603 -29.72 40.04 -30.91
C ILE A 603 -30.31 38.71 -30.45
N SER A 604 -29.50 37.66 -30.49
CA SER A 604 -29.87 36.33 -30.02
C SER A 604 -29.18 36.00 -28.69
N SER A 605 -29.92 35.32 -27.81
CA SER A 605 -29.39 34.68 -26.61
C SER A 605 -29.36 33.15 -26.82
N ARG A 606 -28.97 32.39 -25.79
CA ARG A 606 -29.07 30.93 -25.80
C ARG A 606 -30.53 30.50 -26.01
N ARG A 607 -30.75 29.46 -26.82
CA ARG A 607 -32.10 28.88 -27.02
C ARG A 607 -32.66 28.37 -25.70
N ALA A 608 -33.98 28.34 -25.56
CA ALA A 608 -34.63 27.70 -24.43
C ALA A 608 -34.37 26.19 -24.39
N GLY A 609 -34.66 25.54 -23.24
CA GLY A 609 -34.66 24.09 -23.11
C GLY A 609 -35.59 23.42 -24.12
N ARG A 610 -35.41 22.11 -24.36
CA ARG A 610 -36.30 21.38 -25.25
C ARG A 610 -37.69 21.25 -24.61
N VAL A 611 -38.73 21.48 -25.40
CA VAL A 611 -40.12 21.20 -25.04
C VAL A 611 -40.73 20.35 -26.15
N GLY A 612 -41.49 19.35 -25.78
CA GLY A 612 -42.11 18.41 -26.72
C GLY A 612 -43.29 17.68 -26.09
N SER A 613 -43.76 16.65 -26.77
CA SER A 613 -44.77 15.73 -26.27
C SER A 613 -44.25 14.30 -26.36
N LEU A 614 -44.55 13.49 -25.34
CA LEU A 614 -44.31 12.06 -25.33
C LEU A 614 -45.65 11.34 -25.39
N THR A 615 -45.86 10.56 -26.45
CA THR A 615 -47.06 9.75 -26.59
C THR A 615 -46.75 8.31 -26.20
N LEU A 616 -47.48 7.77 -25.24
CA LEU A 616 -47.28 6.44 -24.67
C LEU A 616 -48.52 5.56 -24.88
N LEU A 617 -48.31 4.25 -24.97
CA LEU A 617 -49.35 3.24 -25.02
C LEU A 617 -49.27 2.36 -23.77
N THR A 618 -50.41 2.12 -23.13
CA THR A 618 -50.60 1.09 -22.11
C THR A 618 -51.63 0.10 -22.61
N TRP A 619 -51.40 -1.20 -22.45
CA TRP A 619 -52.22 -2.26 -23.07
C TRP A 619 -53.26 -2.89 -22.14
N ASP A 620 -53.15 -2.62 -20.83
CA ASP A 620 -54.02 -3.16 -19.80
C ASP A 620 -54.29 -2.09 -18.72
N THR A 621 -55.37 -2.30 -17.95
CA THR A 621 -55.81 -1.36 -16.92
C THR A 621 -54.77 -1.20 -15.80
N SER A 622 -54.06 -2.27 -15.42
CA SER A 622 -53.09 -2.20 -14.32
C SER A 622 -51.87 -1.35 -14.68
N THR A 623 -51.37 -1.44 -15.91
CA THR A 623 -50.29 -0.60 -16.42
C THR A 623 -50.75 0.86 -16.55
N ALA A 624 -52.00 1.09 -16.97
CA ALA A 624 -52.58 2.43 -17.06
C ALA A 624 -52.67 3.09 -15.67
N ASP A 625 -53.23 2.41 -14.67
CA ASP A 625 -53.35 2.90 -13.29
C ASP A 625 -51.97 3.16 -12.67
N ALA A 626 -50.99 2.30 -12.97
CA ALA A 626 -49.65 2.44 -12.44
C ALA A 626 -48.86 3.60 -13.09
N LEU A 627 -49.14 3.91 -14.36
CA LEU A 627 -48.63 5.12 -15.02
C LEU A 627 -49.30 6.38 -14.46
N ASP A 628 -50.62 6.34 -14.24
CA ASP A 628 -51.37 7.45 -13.62
C ASP A 628 -50.80 7.78 -12.23
N ALA A 629 -50.55 6.76 -11.41
CA ALA A 629 -49.92 6.92 -10.10
C ALA A 629 -48.50 7.54 -10.16
N LEU A 630 -47.71 7.23 -11.21
CA LEU A 630 -46.42 7.88 -11.42
C LEU A 630 -46.60 9.37 -11.74
N LEU A 631 -47.58 9.72 -12.57
CA LEU A 631 -47.84 11.10 -12.99
C LEU A 631 -48.43 11.94 -11.84
N ASP A 632 -49.30 11.35 -11.02
CA ASP A 632 -49.91 11.96 -9.84
C ASP A 632 -48.89 12.39 -8.78
N SER A 633 -47.68 11.81 -8.79
CA SER A 633 -46.60 12.25 -7.91
C SER A 633 -46.21 13.71 -8.16
N GLY A 634 -46.44 14.24 -9.37
CA GLY A 634 -46.05 15.58 -9.79
C GLY A 634 -44.53 15.83 -9.80
N LEU A 635 -43.73 14.77 -9.58
CA LEU A 635 -42.28 14.85 -9.52
C LEU A 635 -41.67 14.85 -10.93
N PRO A 636 -40.47 15.44 -11.09
CA PRO A 636 -39.64 15.22 -12.27
C PRO A 636 -39.51 13.73 -12.62
N CYS A 637 -39.65 13.42 -13.90
CA CYS A 637 -39.46 12.07 -14.42
C CYS A 637 -38.09 11.94 -15.10
N LEU A 638 -37.57 10.72 -15.13
CA LEU A 638 -36.39 10.33 -15.89
C LEU A 638 -36.81 9.36 -16.99
N ILE A 639 -36.50 9.73 -18.23
CA ILE A 639 -36.67 8.86 -19.39
C ILE A 639 -35.32 8.21 -19.70
N GLN A 640 -35.31 6.89 -19.80
CA GLN A 640 -34.19 6.13 -20.32
C GLN A 640 -34.67 5.15 -21.39
N ALA A 641 -33.98 5.11 -22.51
CA ALA A 641 -34.36 4.28 -23.64
C ALA A 641 -33.17 3.48 -24.14
N ALA A 642 -33.44 2.38 -24.85
CA ALA A 642 -32.43 1.74 -25.68
C ALA A 642 -31.93 2.72 -26.78
N PRO A 643 -30.68 2.57 -27.26
CA PRO A 643 -30.18 3.37 -28.37
C PRO A 643 -31.11 3.28 -29.60
N GLY A 644 -31.45 4.43 -30.19
CA GLY A 644 -32.25 4.50 -31.43
C GLY A 644 -33.55 5.31 -31.33
N LEU A 645 -34.08 5.54 -30.12
CA LEU A 645 -35.36 6.26 -29.91
C LEU A 645 -35.22 7.79 -29.75
N GLY A 646 -34.05 8.36 -30.10
CA GLY A 646 -33.79 9.79 -30.00
C GLY A 646 -33.57 10.32 -28.57
N VAL A 647 -33.44 9.42 -27.58
CA VAL A 647 -33.04 9.73 -26.20
C VAL A 647 -31.59 9.29 -26.01
N SER A 648 -30.70 10.23 -25.71
CA SER A 648 -29.30 9.95 -25.41
C SER A 648 -29.09 9.86 -23.90
N GLY A 649 -28.82 8.66 -23.38
CA GLY A 649 -28.55 8.44 -21.96
C GLY A 649 -29.74 8.77 -21.07
N ASN A 650 -29.50 9.56 -20.02
CA ASN A 650 -30.52 9.99 -19.06
C ASN A 650 -31.15 11.32 -19.47
N LEU A 651 -32.47 11.33 -19.68
CA LEU A 651 -33.23 12.53 -19.99
C LEU A 651 -34.19 12.86 -18.84
N TYR A 652 -33.88 13.91 -18.09
CA TYR A 652 -34.79 14.41 -17.05
C TYR A 652 -35.83 15.34 -17.68
N VAL A 653 -37.10 15.11 -17.35
CA VAL A 653 -38.22 15.89 -17.84
C VAL A 653 -39.13 16.31 -16.71
N ARG A 654 -39.66 17.53 -16.82
CA ARG A 654 -40.90 17.91 -16.14
C ARG A 654 -42.06 17.50 -17.04
N VAL A 655 -43.00 16.76 -16.47
CA VAL A 655 -44.29 16.49 -17.12
C VAL A 655 -45.25 17.64 -16.81
N GLY A 656 -45.85 18.21 -17.84
CA GLY A 656 -46.91 19.22 -17.78
C GLY A 656 -48.28 18.55 -17.78
N ASP A 657 -49.14 18.97 -18.71
CA ASP A 657 -50.46 18.35 -18.85
C ASP A 657 -50.33 16.92 -19.42
N ALA A 658 -51.16 16.02 -18.90
CA ALA A 658 -51.32 14.66 -19.38
C ALA A 658 -52.76 14.48 -19.87
N SER A 659 -52.93 13.93 -21.06
CA SER A 659 -54.24 13.55 -21.59
C SER A 659 -54.25 12.07 -21.94
N VAL A 660 -55.40 11.43 -21.73
CA VAL A 660 -55.59 9.99 -21.96
C VAL A 660 -56.83 9.74 -22.81
N GLU A 661 -56.70 8.88 -23.80
CA GLU A 661 -57.81 8.44 -24.65
C GLU A 661 -57.74 6.93 -24.93
N PRO A 662 -58.88 6.26 -25.20
CA PRO A 662 -58.88 4.88 -25.69
C PRO A 662 -58.15 4.75 -27.03
N VAL A 663 -57.34 3.70 -27.21
CA VAL A 663 -56.66 3.44 -28.50
C VAL A 663 -57.66 3.06 -29.59
N SER A 664 -58.76 2.39 -29.22
CA SER A 664 -59.87 2.05 -30.12
C SER A 664 -61.21 2.59 -29.63
N THR A 665 -62.18 2.66 -30.54
CA THR A 665 -63.56 3.08 -30.22
C THR A 665 -64.37 2.02 -29.48
N TYR A 666 -63.81 0.83 -29.27
CA TYR A 666 -64.48 -0.25 -28.55
C TYR A 666 -64.38 -0.01 -27.04
N ALA A 667 -65.53 0.20 -26.39
CA ALA A 667 -65.57 0.63 -24.98
C ALA A 667 -64.98 -0.36 -23.97
N ARG A 668 -64.74 -1.63 -24.34
CA ARG A 668 -64.10 -2.62 -23.47
C ARG A 668 -62.61 -2.82 -23.78
N ASP A 669 -62.07 -2.09 -24.75
CA ASP A 669 -60.63 -2.09 -24.97
C ASP A 669 -59.96 -1.41 -23.78
N GLU A 670 -59.00 -2.10 -23.18
CA GLU A 670 -58.24 -1.60 -22.04
C GLU A 670 -57.07 -0.73 -22.48
N ALA A 671 -56.70 -0.78 -23.77
CA ALA A 671 -55.60 0.00 -24.28
C ALA A 671 -55.86 1.52 -24.18
N ARG A 672 -54.88 2.26 -23.66
CA ARG A 672 -54.93 3.73 -23.53
C ARG A 672 -53.73 4.36 -24.23
N ARG A 673 -54.00 5.46 -24.93
CA ARG A 673 -53.00 6.38 -25.47
C ARG A 673 -52.89 7.57 -24.53
N TRP A 674 -51.68 7.82 -24.04
CA TRP A 674 -51.35 8.94 -23.18
C TRP A 674 -50.53 9.95 -23.97
N VAL A 675 -50.87 11.23 -23.88
CA VAL A 675 -50.05 12.33 -24.44
C VAL A 675 -49.59 13.18 -23.28
N LEU A 676 -48.28 13.16 -23.04
CA LEU A 676 -47.62 13.89 -21.96
C LEU A 676 -46.90 15.11 -22.54
N GLU A 677 -47.22 16.31 -22.09
CA GLU A 677 -46.38 17.48 -22.36
C GLU A 677 -45.10 17.39 -21.55
N ILE A 678 -43.94 17.49 -22.19
CA ILE A 678 -42.65 17.34 -21.52
C ILE A 678 -41.71 18.51 -21.79
N GLY A 679 -41.04 18.97 -20.74
CA GLY A 679 -39.94 19.93 -20.82
C GLY A 679 -38.65 19.31 -20.27
N GLU A 680 -37.58 19.33 -21.06
CA GLU A 680 -36.23 18.93 -20.61
C GLU A 680 -35.76 19.85 -19.48
N ILE A 681 -35.33 19.25 -18.37
CA ILE A 681 -34.80 19.94 -17.20
C ILE A 681 -33.45 19.36 -16.81
N ASP A 682 -32.68 20.10 -16.01
CA ASP A 682 -31.48 19.55 -15.38
C ASP A 682 -31.87 18.48 -14.35
N ARG A 683 -30.92 17.59 -14.02
CA ARG A 683 -31.10 16.58 -12.97
C ARG A 683 -31.61 17.26 -11.68
N PRO A 684 -32.80 16.89 -11.17
CA PRO A 684 -33.34 17.50 -9.97
C PRO A 684 -32.49 17.09 -8.76
N ARG A 685 -32.22 18.06 -7.86
CA ARG A 685 -31.57 17.78 -6.58
C ARG A 685 -32.52 17.03 -5.65
N GLY A 686 -31.98 16.23 -4.74
CA GLY A 686 -32.74 15.53 -3.70
C GLY A 686 -32.41 14.04 -3.62
N GLY A 687 -33.02 13.35 -2.66
CA GLY A 687 -32.88 11.91 -2.50
C GLY A 687 -34.02 11.08 -3.06
N ILE A 688 -33.94 9.77 -2.80
CA ILE A 688 -35.07 8.84 -2.91
C ILE A 688 -35.91 8.87 -1.64
N GLN A 689 -37.20 8.56 -1.73
CA GLN A 689 -38.12 8.42 -0.60
C GLN A 689 -38.38 6.96 -0.22
N GLY A 690 -37.97 6.00 -1.06
CA GLY A 690 -38.18 4.57 -0.86
C GLY A 690 -37.44 3.74 -1.92
N SER A 691 -37.36 2.43 -1.70
CA SER A 691 -36.84 1.45 -2.66
C SER A 691 -37.96 0.91 -3.55
N ALA A 692 -37.65 0.51 -4.79
CA ALA A 692 -38.56 -0.26 -5.65
C ALA A 692 -38.46 -1.77 -5.43
N GLY A 693 -37.38 -2.24 -4.80
CA GLY A 693 -37.10 -3.66 -4.55
C GLY A 693 -37.48 -4.15 -3.16
N ARG A 694 -37.80 -3.25 -2.21
CA ARG A 694 -38.18 -3.60 -0.83
C ARG A 694 -39.65 -3.30 -0.57
N THR A 695 -40.36 -4.29 -0.07
CA THR A 695 -41.80 -4.33 0.20
C THR A 695 -42.04 -4.67 1.68
N TRP A 696 -43.31 -4.63 2.13
CA TRP A 696 -43.66 -5.10 3.46
C TRP A 696 -43.46 -6.61 3.62
N ASP A 697 -43.60 -7.38 2.53
CA ASP A 697 -43.34 -8.81 2.52
C ASP A 697 -41.87 -9.11 2.93
N ASP A 698 -40.91 -8.25 2.57
CA ASP A 698 -39.51 -8.37 2.98
C ASP A 698 -39.27 -8.04 4.47
N VAL A 699 -40.26 -7.43 5.14
CA VAL A 699 -40.26 -7.15 6.58
C VAL A 699 -41.04 -8.24 7.34
N GLU A 700 -41.98 -8.94 6.69
CA GLU A 700 -42.76 -10.03 7.27
C GLU A 700 -41.91 -11.25 7.68
N ASP A 701 -40.69 -11.39 7.15
CA ASP A 701 -39.70 -12.39 7.61
C ASP A 701 -39.29 -12.20 9.09
N LEU A 702 -39.58 -11.04 9.68
CA LEU A 702 -39.48 -10.81 11.13
C LEU A 702 -40.81 -11.21 11.80
N GLU A 703 -40.78 -12.30 12.58
CA GLU A 703 -41.99 -12.94 13.14
C GLU A 703 -42.86 -12.00 13.99
N THR A 704 -42.26 -10.99 14.62
CA THR A 704 -42.99 -10.07 15.49
C THR A 704 -42.58 -8.61 15.30
N TRP A 705 -43.49 -7.69 15.69
CA TRP A 705 -43.16 -6.26 15.82
C TRP A 705 -42.04 -5.97 16.83
N SER A 706 -41.77 -6.90 17.77
CA SER A 706 -40.59 -6.78 18.64
C SER A 706 -39.33 -6.96 17.81
N ASP A 707 -39.29 -7.96 16.94
CA ASP A 707 -38.13 -8.24 16.08
C ASP A 707 -37.86 -7.09 15.11
N VAL A 708 -38.90 -6.42 14.61
CA VAL A 708 -38.75 -5.19 13.81
C VAL A 708 -38.15 -4.05 14.63
N ASN A 709 -38.65 -3.82 15.86
CA ASN A 709 -38.13 -2.78 16.74
C ASN A 709 -36.71 -3.09 17.25
N ASP A 710 -36.38 -4.37 17.45
CA ASP A 710 -35.05 -4.80 17.89
C ASP A 710 -34.06 -4.76 16.73
N GLY A 711 -34.53 -5.14 15.53
CA GLY A 711 -33.76 -5.16 14.30
C GLY A 711 -33.52 -3.79 13.66
N TYR A 712 -34.38 -2.78 13.90
CA TYR A 712 -34.28 -1.46 13.25
C TYR A 712 -34.42 -0.30 14.24
N ALA A 713 -33.57 0.72 14.11
CA ALA A 713 -33.55 1.88 15.01
C ALA A 713 -34.78 2.79 14.84
N ASP A 714 -35.29 2.90 13.61
CA ASP A 714 -36.45 3.71 13.24
C ASP A 714 -37.14 3.16 11.98
N TRP A 715 -38.28 3.76 11.61
CA TRP A 715 -39.05 3.37 10.42
C TRP A 715 -38.32 3.64 9.11
N ALA A 716 -37.36 4.57 9.08
CA ALA A 716 -36.51 4.74 7.92
C ALA A 716 -35.63 3.49 7.77
N GLY A 717 -34.99 3.02 8.85
CA GLY A 717 -34.22 1.77 8.88
C GLY A 717 -35.01 0.56 8.36
N VAL A 718 -36.30 0.45 8.72
CA VAL A 718 -37.20 -0.59 8.19
C VAL A 718 -37.35 -0.50 6.66
N LEU A 719 -37.61 0.71 6.14
CA LEU A 719 -37.78 0.97 4.71
C LEU A 719 -36.48 0.84 3.91
N THR A 720 -35.32 1.04 4.56
CA THR A 720 -34.01 1.09 3.90
C THR A 720 -33.12 -0.13 4.20
N ASN A 721 -33.63 -1.08 4.97
CA ASN A 721 -32.88 -2.22 5.51
C ASN A 721 -31.62 -1.85 6.31
N VAL A 722 -31.66 -0.78 7.10
CA VAL A 722 -30.52 -0.35 7.92
C VAL A 722 -30.75 -0.82 9.36
N PRO A 723 -30.05 -1.86 9.84
CA PRO A 723 -30.29 -2.43 11.16
C PRO A 723 -30.03 -1.44 12.29
N ARG A 724 -30.61 -1.72 13.46
CA ARG A 724 -30.28 -1.05 14.72
C ARG A 724 -28.83 -1.37 15.09
N GLU A 725 -28.07 -0.36 15.49
CA GLU A 725 -26.71 -0.54 16.01
C GLU A 725 -26.75 -1.41 17.28
N GLY A 726 -25.91 -2.47 17.31
CA GLY A 726 -25.77 -3.40 18.43
C GLY A 726 -24.74 -2.97 19.46
#